data_AF-A0A6J4IA10-F1
#
_entry.id   AF-A0A6J4IA10-F1
#
_cell.length_a   1.000
_cell.length_b   1.000
_cell.length_c   1.000
_cell.angle_alpha   90.00
_cell.angle_beta   90.00
_cell.angle_gamma   90.00
#
_symmetry.space_group_name_H-M   'P 1'
#
loop_
_entity.id
_entity.type
_entity.pdbx_description
1 polymer ?
#
loop_
_entity_poly.entity_id
_entity_poly.type
_entity_poly.pdbx_seq_one_letter_code
_entity_poly.pdbx_strand_id
1 'polypeptide(L)'
;MSIEVSPIPSVALRRQTLDPLRPAPTARIGIALANLLFFGFVAAFFFASGAAGLIYQVAWVRILSLIFGVTVHAVSTVLAGFMAGLALGSFVAGRVAERVKNPLLVYGIVELGIGATGLLTPWAFRELRNGYPAINHWIEAFAPSGAAGGPVGELLPGFLRLLIAFGILLVPTSMMGATLPIMLKSSLIRGSSLGGSVSLLYAINTFGAIAGTIGAGFYLIANYGVQASVQTAAAINLAVGVVAVMASFVFSGTGADRETRTSGDTVAASGVRVAPGSRAVVWIAFLASGLCALGYEVVWTRLLSLFNEDNTTYGFTVMLAMVLAGIAAGSYVLSPLVGALGKRINWWLVFAALEWGIGALAVYSISALANLPSFVQRASTWPGLSFIATLQDGFIVLAAFVAIAPAMFLSGMTFPAAATLYAGDRPDGARRVGSLYAANVLGAIVGSLTSGFLLLPNLASQRSLTVLSTGSVLAGAAVLWAAPNRLVHPIVKVLLTLAGGAGFYFLTQTAPDLETHFNKARFPDKEVVWYREGLESSVAVVREPDGFITLYTNNRGQARDEPPLVAFHRLLGHLPMLVHPKPERALIVGIGGGTTSGAVALHPGAHVDSVELSDAVIEAVRLFGHVNYRFFDLPNVTLKQGDARNHLLTSGRKYHVISGDAIRPNDAGATALYSKE
;
A
#
# COMPACT_ATOMS: atom_id res chain seq x y z
N MET A 1 2.84 -76.32 -79.40
CA MET A 1 3.22 -77.28 -78.34
C MET A 1 3.47 -76.49 -77.07
N SER A 2 3.11 -77.05 -75.92
CA SER A 2 3.30 -76.59 -74.52
C SER A 2 2.44 -75.43 -73.98
N ILE A 3 1.85 -75.72 -72.81
CA ILE A 3 0.83 -75.05 -72.00
C ILE A 3 1.53 -74.19 -70.92
N GLU A 4 0.73 -73.44 -70.15
CA GLU A 4 0.96 -72.92 -68.78
C GLU A 4 1.39 -71.44 -68.67
N VAL A 5 0.94 -70.61 -67.72
CA VAL A 5 0.06 -70.68 -66.54
C VAL A 5 -0.27 -69.21 -66.17
N SER A 6 -1.44 -68.90 -65.60
CA SER A 6 -1.74 -67.55 -65.10
C SER A 6 -1.12 -67.27 -63.72
N PRO A 7 -0.84 -65.99 -63.39
CA PRO A 7 -0.76 -65.58 -61.99
C PRO A 7 -1.80 -64.51 -61.61
N ILE A 8 -2.27 -64.66 -60.37
CA ILE A 8 -3.22 -63.89 -59.56
C ILE A 8 -2.68 -62.47 -59.23
N PRO A 9 -3.53 -61.46 -58.91
CA PRO A 9 -3.17 -60.04 -58.95
C PRO A 9 -2.33 -59.54 -57.76
N SER A 10 -1.49 -58.55 -58.04
CA SER A 10 -0.64 -57.84 -57.08
C SER A 10 -1.45 -56.99 -56.10
N VAL A 11 -1.35 -57.30 -54.80
CA VAL A 11 -1.82 -56.45 -53.71
C VAL A 11 -0.84 -55.29 -53.51
N ALA A 12 -1.33 -54.06 -53.68
CA ALA A 12 -0.57 -52.84 -53.43
C ALA A 12 -0.30 -52.66 -51.92
N LEU A 13 0.98 -52.73 -51.52
CA LEU A 13 1.42 -52.36 -50.18
C LEU A 13 1.35 -50.83 -49.99
N ARG A 14 0.31 -50.37 -49.28
CA ARG A 14 0.25 -49.01 -48.70
C ARG A 14 1.42 -48.84 -47.73
N ARG A 15 2.31 -47.88 -48.00
CA ARG A 15 3.23 -47.33 -46.99
C ARG A 15 2.39 -46.71 -45.86
N GLN A 16 2.26 -47.41 -44.74
CA GLN A 16 1.82 -46.82 -43.48
C GLN A 16 2.90 -45.85 -43.01
N THR A 17 2.58 -44.55 -43.04
CA THR A 17 3.27 -43.53 -42.25
C THR A 17 3.15 -43.92 -40.78
N LEU A 18 4.28 -44.20 -40.13
CA LEU A 18 4.36 -44.40 -38.68
C LEU A 18 3.85 -43.13 -37.98
N ASP A 19 2.69 -43.24 -37.33
CA ASP A 19 2.22 -42.26 -36.36
C ASP A 19 3.28 -42.14 -35.23
N PRO A 20 3.65 -40.93 -34.80
CA PRO A 20 4.52 -40.78 -33.63
C PRO A 20 3.81 -41.40 -32.41
N LEU A 21 4.48 -42.40 -31.82
CA LEU A 21 4.03 -43.16 -30.66
C LEU A 21 3.47 -42.23 -29.58
N ARG A 22 2.15 -42.31 -29.34
CA ARG A 22 1.51 -41.63 -28.21
C ARG A 22 2.08 -42.23 -26.91
N PRO A 23 2.56 -41.42 -25.95
CA PRO A 23 3.16 -41.94 -24.72
C PRO A 23 2.14 -42.73 -23.90
N ALA A 24 2.61 -43.85 -23.32
CA ALA A 24 1.82 -44.78 -22.50
C ALA A 24 1.14 -44.07 -21.30
N PRO A 25 -0.05 -44.54 -20.86
CA PRO A 25 -0.83 -43.89 -19.80
C PRO A 25 -0.09 -43.74 -18.46
N THR A 26 0.84 -44.63 -18.13
CA THR A 26 1.70 -44.54 -16.92
C THR A 26 2.70 -43.38 -17.00
N ALA A 27 3.24 -43.08 -18.18
CA ALA A 27 4.12 -41.93 -18.39
C ALA A 27 3.36 -40.60 -18.22
N ARG A 28 2.07 -40.56 -18.55
CA ARG A 28 1.22 -39.36 -18.36
C ARG A 28 0.98 -39.03 -16.89
N ILE A 29 0.76 -40.04 -16.05
CA ILE A 29 0.56 -39.86 -14.60
C ILE A 29 1.86 -39.36 -13.95
N GLY A 30 3.01 -39.94 -14.33
CA GLY A 30 4.32 -39.49 -13.82
C GLY A 30 4.64 -38.04 -14.19
N ILE A 31 4.37 -37.64 -15.44
CA ILE A 31 4.56 -36.26 -15.91
C ILE A 31 3.60 -35.28 -15.19
N ALA A 32 2.34 -35.67 -14.99
CA ALA A 32 1.36 -34.85 -14.29
C ALA A 32 1.74 -34.64 -12.81
N LEU A 33 2.19 -35.68 -12.12
CA LEU A 33 2.64 -35.61 -10.73
C LEU A 33 3.90 -34.75 -10.59
N ALA A 34 4.88 -34.91 -11.50
CA ALA A 34 6.09 -34.09 -11.52
C ALA A 34 5.78 -32.60 -11.74
N ASN A 35 4.86 -32.28 -12.67
CA ASN A 35 4.41 -30.91 -12.92
C ASN A 35 3.67 -30.32 -11.70
N LEU A 36 2.85 -31.11 -11.01
CA LEU A 36 2.14 -30.68 -9.80
C LEU A 36 3.11 -30.39 -8.65
N LEU A 37 4.06 -31.30 -8.39
CA LEU A 37 5.08 -31.14 -7.37
C LEU A 37 5.98 -29.93 -7.66
N PHE A 38 6.36 -29.75 -8.92
CA PHE A 38 7.15 -28.60 -9.34
C PHE A 38 6.37 -27.28 -9.21
N PHE A 39 5.09 -27.25 -9.59
CA PHE A 39 4.25 -26.07 -9.41
C PHE A 39 4.09 -25.73 -7.91
N GLY A 40 3.84 -26.72 -7.07
CA GLY A 40 3.78 -26.54 -5.61
C GLY A 40 5.09 -25.96 -5.04
N PHE A 41 6.22 -26.40 -5.59
CA PHE A 41 7.54 -25.88 -5.24
C PHE A 41 7.74 -24.42 -5.65
N VAL A 42 7.39 -24.05 -6.88
CA VAL A 42 7.44 -22.65 -7.34
C VAL A 42 6.48 -21.77 -6.54
N ALA A 43 5.28 -22.27 -6.24
CA ALA A 43 4.30 -21.59 -5.39
C ALA A 43 4.86 -21.29 -4.00
N ALA A 44 5.55 -22.24 -3.37
CA ALA A 44 6.17 -22.05 -2.06
C ALA A 44 7.24 -20.94 -2.06
N PHE A 45 8.05 -20.85 -3.12
CA PHE A 45 9.02 -19.74 -3.27
C PHE A 45 8.36 -18.39 -3.46
N PHE A 46 7.30 -18.32 -4.27
CA PHE A 46 6.54 -17.08 -4.44
C PHE A 46 5.89 -16.64 -3.13
N PHE A 47 5.36 -17.58 -2.35
CA PHE A 47 4.83 -17.29 -1.02
C PHE A 47 5.93 -16.76 -0.08
N ALA A 48 7.08 -17.44 0.01
CA ALA A 48 8.17 -17.04 0.89
C ALA A 48 8.79 -15.69 0.48
N SER A 49 9.01 -15.47 -0.82
CA SER A 49 9.52 -14.22 -1.37
C SER A 49 8.54 -13.06 -1.12
N GLY A 50 7.24 -13.29 -1.35
CA GLY A 50 6.19 -12.33 -1.01
C GLY A 50 6.19 -11.95 0.48
N ALA A 51 6.31 -12.95 1.37
CA ALA A 51 6.40 -12.72 2.81
C ALA A 51 7.63 -11.87 3.18
N ALA A 52 8.80 -12.21 2.65
CA ALA A 52 10.03 -11.46 2.90
C ALA A 52 9.93 -10.02 2.38
N GLY A 53 9.38 -9.82 1.17
CA GLY A 53 9.15 -8.49 0.58
C GLY A 53 8.33 -7.57 1.49
N LEU A 54 7.28 -8.09 2.12
CA LEU A 54 6.43 -7.29 3.00
C LEU A 54 6.99 -7.13 4.41
N ILE A 55 7.79 -8.08 4.90
CA ILE A 55 8.57 -7.87 6.12
C ILE A 55 9.53 -6.69 5.93
N TYR A 56 10.23 -6.63 4.79
CA TYR A 56 11.08 -5.48 4.45
C TYR A 56 10.27 -4.19 4.37
N GLN A 57 9.13 -4.19 3.66
CA GLN A 57 8.32 -2.98 3.52
C GLN A 57 7.89 -2.42 4.88
N VAL A 58 7.34 -3.26 5.76
CA VAL A 58 6.91 -2.84 7.11
C VAL A 58 8.10 -2.35 7.94
N ALA A 59 9.23 -3.05 7.90
CA ALA A 59 10.44 -2.66 8.65
C ALA A 59 11.05 -1.36 8.12
N TRP A 60 11.18 -1.19 6.81
CA TRP A 60 11.78 -0.01 6.19
C TRP A 60 10.92 1.24 6.35
N VAL A 61 9.59 1.12 6.27
CA VAL A 61 8.67 2.22 6.63
C VAL A 61 8.95 2.67 8.06
N ARG A 62 9.06 1.73 9.02
CA ARG A 62 9.37 2.06 10.41
C ARG A 62 10.73 2.75 10.57
N ILE A 63 11.79 2.26 9.93
CA ILE A 63 13.13 2.88 10.01
C ILE A 63 13.11 4.29 9.40
N LEU A 64 12.50 4.47 8.24
CA LEU A 64 12.51 5.73 7.53
C LEU A 64 11.63 6.77 8.23
N SER A 65 10.52 6.37 8.85
CA SER A 65 9.75 7.26 9.74
C SER A 65 10.57 7.74 10.94
N LEU A 66 11.53 6.95 11.44
CA LEU A 66 12.45 7.40 12.48
C LEU A 66 13.53 8.37 11.97
N ILE A 67 13.78 8.46 10.67
CA ILE A 67 14.78 9.36 10.10
C ILE A 67 14.13 10.65 9.59
N PHE A 68 13.06 10.53 8.81
CA PHE A 68 12.36 11.64 8.16
C PHE A 68 11.20 12.21 8.99
N GLY A 69 10.79 11.54 10.06
CA GLY A 69 9.64 11.87 10.90
C GLY A 69 8.39 11.05 10.55
N VAL A 70 7.37 11.15 11.41
CA VAL A 70 6.13 10.34 11.33
C VAL A 70 4.98 11.00 10.55
N THR A 71 5.25 12.04 9.76
CA THR A 71 4.20 12.75 9.01
C THR A 71 3.65 11.93 7.83
N VAL A 72 2.42 12.21 7.41
CA VAL A 72 1.81 11.60 6.21
C VAL A 72 2.72 11.78 4.98
N HIS A 73 3.35 12.95 4.86
CA HIS A 73 4.32 13.24 3.80
C HIS A 73 5.52 12.29 3.81
N ALA A 74 6.09 12.01 4.99
CA ALA A 74 7.20 11.09 5.12
C ALA A 74 6.79 9.66 4.73
N VAL A 75 5.64 9.18 5.21
CA VAL A 75 5.14 7.83 4.91
C VAL A 75 4.82 7.66 3.42
N SER A 76 4.09 8.60 2.81
CA SER A 76 3.79 8.59 1.37
C SER A 76 5.05 8.60 0.52
N THR A 77 6.06 9.37 0.95
CA THR A 77 7.37 9.44 0.29
C THR A 77 8.10 8.10 0.32
N VAL A 78 8.16 7.46 1.48
CA VAL A 78 8.81 6.15 1.61
C VAL A 78 8.12 5.10 0.75
N LEU A 79 6.79 5.05 0.78
CA LEU A 79 6.00 4.12 -0.01
C LEU A 79 6.19 4.34 -1.51
N ALA A 80 6.19 5.60 -1.96
CA ALA A 80 6.48 5.97 -3.33
C ALA A 80 7.88 5.51 -3.78
N GLY A 81 8.90 5.67 -2.93
CA GLY A 81 10.26 5.20 -3.21
C GLY A 81 10.34 3.67 -3.37
N PHE A 82 9.69 2.93 -2.47
CA PHE A 82 9.62 1.46 -2.56
C PHE A 82 8.92 0.99 -3.85
N MET A 83 7.77 1.57 -4.16
CA MET A 83 6.99 1.26 -5.36
C MET A 83 7.74 1.65 -6.64
N ALA A 84 8.49 2.76 -6.65
CA ALA A 84 9.27 3.19 -7.80
C ALA A 84 10.33 2.16 -8.20
N GLY A 85 10.99 1.52 -7.23
CA GLY A 85 11.90 0.43 -7.52
C GLY A 85 11.19 -0.79 -8.08
N LEU A 86 10.05 -1.22 -7.49
CA LEU A 86 9.24 -2.33 -8.04
C LEU A 86 8.84 -2.09 -9.50
N ALA A 87 8.40 -0.87 -9.83
CA ALA A 87 8.03 -0.49 -11.20
C ALA A 87 9.22 -0.58 -12.16
N LEU A 88 10.37 -0.01 -11.77
CA LEU A 88 11.60 -0.05 -12.56
C LEU A 88 12.06 -1.49 -12.80
N GLY A 89 12.11 -2.29 -11.72
CA GLY A 89 12.46 -3.70 -11.74
C GLY A 89 11.61 -4.50 -12.71
N SER A 90 10.28 -4.40 -12.59
CA SER A 90 9.36 -5.14 -13.46
C SER A 90 9.46 -4.71 -14.92
N PHE A 91 9.62 -3.41 -15.17
CA PHE A 91 9.74 -2.86 -16.53
C PHE A 91 11.03 -3.29 -17.23
N VAL A 92 12.15 -3.28 -16.52
CA VAL A 92 13.46 -3.72 -17.04
C VAL A 92 13.46 -5.24 -17.21
N ALA A 93 13.06 -5.99 -16.17
CA ALA A 93 13.00 -7.43 -16.21
C ALA A 93 12.05 -7.96 -17.28
N GLY A 94 10.92 -7.30 -17.53
CA GLY A 94 10.01 -7.66 -18.63
C GLY A 94 10.66 -7.62 -20.01
N ARG A 95 11.67 -6.75 -20.23
CA ARG A 95 12.46 -6.72 -21.49
C ARG A 95 13.60 -7.71 -21.49
N VAL A 96 14.32 -7.82 -20.37
CA VAL A 96 15.50 -8.69 -20.25
C VAL A 96 15.08 -10.15 -20.21
N ALA A 97 13.90 -10.46 -19.65
CA ALA A 97 13.35 -11.81 -19.55
C ALA A 97 13.40 -12.51 -20.91
N GLU A 98 13.05 -11.85 -22.02
CA GLU A 98 13.09 -12.43 -23.38
C GLU A 98 14.43 -13.08 -23.76
N ARG A 99 15.55 -12.64 -23.15
CA ARG A 99 16.90 -13.18 -23.42
C ARG A 99 17.37 -14.26 -22.43
N VAL A 100 16.67 -14.46 -21.32
CA VAL A 100 17.05 -15.42 -20.26
C VAL A 100 16.84 -16.87 -20.67
N LYS A 101 17.89 -17.69 -20.69
CA LYS A 101 17.78 -19.12 -21.05
C LYS A 101 17.31 -20.01 -19.89
N ASN A 102 17.74 -19.70 -18.66
CA ASN A 102 17.36 -20.43 -17.45
C ASN A 102 16.65 -19.47 -16.46
N PRO A 103 15.32 -19.34 -16.53
CA PRO A 103 14.57 -18.41 -15.68
C PRO A 103 14.65 -18.73 -14.19
N LEU A 104 14.71 -20.00 -13.81
CA LEU A 104 14.79 -20.42 -12.40
C LEU A 104 16.14 -20.05 -11.78
N LEU A 105 17.23 -20.21 -12.53
CA LEU A 105 18.56 -19.76 -12.10
C LEU A 105 18.61 -18.25 -11.92
N VAL A 106 18.10 -17.48 -12.89
CA VAL A 106 18.10 -16.01 -12.80
C VAL A 106 17.20 -15.54 -11.66
N TYR A 107 16.03 -16.17 -11.46
CA TYR A 107 15.19 -15.91 -10.30
C TYR A 107 15.94 -16.16 -9.00
N GLY A 108 16.64 -17.30 -8.86
CA GLY A 108 17.44 -17.60 -7.67
C GLY A 108 18.56 -16.59 -7.42
N ILE A 109 19.26 -16.14 -8.46
CA ILE A 109 20.28 -15.07 -8.36
C ILE A 109 19.65 -13.74 -7.91
N VAL A 110 18.47 -13.40 -8.43
CA VAL A 110 17.75 -12.20 -8.03
C VAL A 110 17.34 -12.28 -6.55
N GLU A 111 16.82 -13.42 -6.10
CA GLU A 111 16.47 -13.64 -4.67
C GLU A 111 17.69 -13.55 -3.75
N LEU A 112 18.83 -14.14 -4.15
CA LEU A 112 20.09 -13.99 -3.43
C LEU A 112 20.51 -12.52 -3.31
N GLY A 113 20.38 -11.77 -4.40
CA GLY A 113 20.71 -10.35 -4.41
C GLY A 113 19.73 -9.51 -3.58
N ILE A 114 18.43 -9.84 -3.54
CA ILE A 114 17.46 -9.22 -2.62
C ILE A 114 17.89 -9.44 -1.18
N GLY A 115 18.23 -10.68 -0.79
CA GLY A 115 18.69 -10.99 0.55
C GLY A 115 20.00 -10.27 0.92
N ALA A 116 20.99 -10.29 0.02
CA ALA A 116 22.28 -9.63 0.25
C ALA A 116 22.14 -8.11 0.38
N THR A 117 21.40 -7.47 -0.54
CA THR A 117 21.16 -6.02 -0.48
C THR A 117 20.26 -5.64 0.69
N GLY A 118 19.29 -6.49 1.05
CA GLY A 118 18.47 -6.37 2.25
C GLY A 118 19.31 -6.31 3.54
N LEU A 119 20.33 -7.16 3.68
CA LEU A 119 21.27 -7.13 4.81
C LEU A 119 22.12 -5.86 4.88
N LEU A 120 22.35 -5.19 3.75
CA LEU A 120 23.08 -3.92 3.70
C LEU A 120 22.21 -2.73 4.11
N THR A 121 20.87 -2.85 4.03
CA THR A 121 19.97 -1.73 4.32
C THR A 121 20.07 -1.16 5.74
N PRO A 122 20.22 -1.94 6.84
CA PRO A 122 20.36 -1.37 8.18
C PRO A 122 21.64 -0.53 8.32
N TRP A 123 22.73 -0.91 7.65
CA TRP A 123 23.95 -0.12 7.60
C TRP A 123 23.72 1.16 6.80
N ALA A 124 23.12 1.08 5.61
CA ALA A 124 22.82 2.26 4.79
C ALA A 124 21.92 3.28 5.52
N PHE A 125 20.90 2.81 6.26
CA PHE A 125 20.06 3.68 7.07
C PHE A 125 20.77 4.31 8.26
N ARG A 126 21.75 3.61 8.86
CA ARG A 126 22.58 4.17 9.93
C ARG A 126 23.42 5.33 9.41
N GLU A 127 24.07 5.15 8.26
CA GLU A 127 24.85 6.21 7.62
C GLU A 127 23.96 7.37 7.18
N LEU A 128 22.78 7.08 6.61
CA LEU A 128 21.79 8.11 6.32
C LEU A 128 21.43 8.89 7.58
N ARG A 129 21.10 8.22 8.69
CA ARG A 129 20.74 8.90 9.94
C ARG A 129 21.87 9.80 10.46
N ASN A 130 23.12 9.35 10.37
CA ASN A 130 24.28 10.12 10.81
C ASN A 130 24.52 11.36 9.91
N GLY A 131 24.34 11.21 8.59
CA GLY A 131 24.49 12.31 7.63
C GLY A 131 23.25 13.21 7.49
N TYR A 132 22.08 12.73 7.95
CA TYR A 132 20.80 13.39 7.76
C TYR A 132 20.73 14.82 8.30
N PRO A 133 21.32 15.17 9.48
CA PRO A 133 21.33 16.56 9.94
C PRO A 133 22.00 17.52 8.95
N ALA A 134 23.14 17.12 8.37
CA ALA A 134 23.84 17.92 7.36
C ALA A 134 23.05 18.03 6.05
N ILE A 135 22.44 16.92 5.62
CA ILE A 135 21.57 16.89 4.44
C ILE A 135 20.35 17.78 4.65
N ASN A 136 19.69 17.69 5.81
CA ASN A 136 18.52 18.48 6.12
C ASN A 136 18.85 19.97 6.22
N HIS A 137 20.00 20.33 6.81
CA HIS A 137 20.46 21.71 6.82
C HIS A 137 20.72 22.25 5.39
N TRP A 138 21.27 21.43 4.50
CA TRP A 138 21.41 21.78 3.09
C TRP A 138 20.06 21.94 2.38
N ILE A 139 19.11 21.03 2.64
CA ILE A 139 17.73 21.11 2.13
C ILE A 139 17.06 22.41 2.59
N GLU A 140 17.13 22.73 3.88
CA GLU A 140 16.53 23.94 4.46
C GLU A 140 17.23 25.22 4.00
N ALA A 141 18.55 25.20 3.77
CA ALA A 141 19.26 26.35 3.20
C ALA A 141 18.82 26.64 1.75
N PHE A 142 18.54 25.59 0.97
CA PHE A 142 18.10 25.69 -0.41
C PHE A 142 16.58 25.97 -0.54
N ALA A 143 15.78 25.43 0.39
CA ALA A 143 14.34 25.58 0.46
C ALA A 143 13.91 25.76 1.94
N PRO A 144 13.97 26.99 2.49
CA PRO A 144 13.66 27.22 3.89
C PRO A 144 12.21 26.87 4.19
N SER A 145 12.01 25.93 5.11
CA SER A 145 10.68 25.60 5.65
C SER A 145 10.16 26.82 6.42
N GLY A 146 9.28 27.60 5.79
CA GLY A 146 8.75 28.86 6.30
C GLY A 146 8.95 30.08 5.37
N ALA A 147 9.78 29.98 4.33
CA ALA A 147 9.85 31.02 3.30
C ALA A 147 8.76 30.79 2.25
N ALA A 148 7.64 31.48 2.45
CA ALA A 148 6.40 31.48 1.66
C ALA A 148 5.56 30.20 1.80
N GLY A 149 4.37 30.33 2.41
CA GLY A 149 3.31 29.32 2.47
C GLY A 149 2.68 29.00 1.10
N GLY A 150 3.53 28.72 0.11
CA GLY A 150 3.17 28.19 -1.18
C GLY A 150 3.50 26.70 -1.27
N PRO A 151 2.75 25.92 -2.06
CA PRO A 151 2.91 24.47 -2.16
C PRO A 151 4.35 24.03 -2.52
N VAL A 152 5.12 24.85 -3.22
CA VAL A 152 6.49 24.51 -3.65
C VAL A 152 7.49 24.43 -2.48
N GLY A 153 7.34 25.26 -1.44
CA GLY A 153 8.26 25.31 -0.30
C GLY A 153 8.20 24.06 0.59
N GLU A 154 7.04 23.42 0.65
CA GLU A 154 6.82 22.18 1.43
C GLU A 154 7.06 20.91 0.60
N LEU A 155 6.76 20.97 -0.70
CA LEU A 155 6.91 19.82 -1.61
C LEU A 155 8.37 19.49 -1.90
N LEU A 156 9.25 20.50 -2.02
CA LEU A 156 10.65 20.28 -2.42
C LEU A 156 11.46 19.49 -1.36
N PRO A 157 11.42 19.80 -0.06
CA PRO A 157 12.05 18.96 0.97
C PRO A 157 11.53 17.52 0.97
N GLY A 158 10.21 17.33 0.81
CA GLY A 158 9.59 16.01 0.68
C GLY A 158 10.14 15.23 -0.53
N PHE A 159 10.23 15.90 -1.68
CA PHE A 159 10.79 15.31 -2.90
C PHE A 159 12.28 14.96 -2.77
N LEU A 160 13.08 15.78 -2.09
CA LEU A 160 14.49 15.48 -1.85
C LEU A 160 14.64 14.28 -0.90
N ARG A 161 13.82 14.20 0.15
CA ARG A 161 13.74 13.00 1.03
C ARG A 161 13.31 11.76 0.25
N LEU A 162 12.40 11.90 -0.73
CA LEU A 162 12.02 10.82 -1.65
C LEU A 162 13.21 10.30 -2.44
N LEU A 163 14.00 11.18 -3.04
CA LEU A 163 15.17 10.78 -3.83
C LEU A 163 16.21 10.05 -2.98
N ILE A 164 16.41 10.48 -1.73
CA ILE A 164 17.32 9.83 -0.79
C ILE A 164 16.81 8.44 -0.39
N ALA A 165 15.53 8.34 0.01
CA ALA A 165 14.87 7.09 0.35
C ALA A 165 14.91 6.10 -0.84
N PHE A 166 14.54 6.60 -2.02
CA PHE A 166 14.58 5.86 -3.27
C PHE A 166 16.00 5.36 -3.56
N GLY A 167 17.03 6.20 -3.42
CA GLY A 167 18.42 5.80 -3.68
C GLY A 167 18.87 4.59 -2.86
N ILE A 168 18.51 4.54 -1.57
CA ILE A 168 18.85 3.41 -0.68
C ILE A 168 18.03 2.17 -1.04
N LEU A 169 16.74 2.34 -1.31
CA LEU A 169 15.82 1.23 -1.57
C LEU A 169 15.87 0.72 -3.01
N LEU A 170 16.45 1.48 -3.95
CA LEU A 170 16.34 1.27 -5.39
C LEU A 170 16.75 -0.14 -5.79
N VAL A 171 17.91 -0.59 -5.30
CA VAL A 171 18.48 -1.88 -5.69
C VAL A 171 17.61 -3.04 -5.19
N PRO A 172 17.37 -3.23 -3.88
CA PRO A 172 16.57 -4.36 -3.41
C PRO A 172 15.15 -4.35 -3.98
N THR A 173 14.51 -3.18 -4.06
CA THR A 173 13.13 -3.07 -4.57
C THR A 173 13.02 -3.28 -6.08
N SER A 174 14.02 -2.86 -6.87
CA SER A 174 14.07 -3.21 -8.30
C SER A 174 14.28 -4.70 -8.51
N MET A 175 15.08 -5.35 -7.66
CA MET A 175 15.24 -6.80 -7.72
C MET A 175 13.95 -7.52 -7.35
N MET A 176 13.22 -7.06 -6.32
CA MET A 176 11.88 -7.56 -5.98
C MET A 176 10.91 -7.41 -7.16
N GLY A 177 10.90 -6.27 -7.84
CA GLY A 177 10.04 -6.03 -9.01
C GLY A 177 10.37 -6.91 -10.21
N ALA A 178 11.62 -7.38 -10.31
CA ALA A 178 12.08 -8.25 -11.39
C ALA A 178 11.60 -9.70 -11.27
N THR A 179 11.26 -10.17 -10.05
CA THR A 179 10.95 -11.57 -9.73
C THR A 179 9.83 -12.14 -10.59
N LEU A 180 8.69 -11.44 -10.68
CA LEU A 180 7.51 -11.90 -11.41
C LEU A 180 7.80 -12.01 -12.92
N PRO A 181 8.24 -10.96 -13.65
CA PRO A 181 8.52 -11.09 -15.09
C PRO A 181 9.54 -12.19 -15.45
N ILE A 182 10.53 -12.45 -14.60
CA ILE A 182 11.53 -13.51 -14.82
C ILE A 182 10.87 -14.88 -14.73
N MET A 183 10.09 -15.16 -13.67
CA MET A 183 9.46 -16.46 -13.48
C MET A 183 8.43 -16.78 -14.57
N LEU A 184 7.70 -15.77 -15.04
CA LEU A 184 6.70 -15.89 -16.10
C LEU A 184 7.25 -16.45 -17.41
N LYS A 185 8.57 -16.35 -17.65
CA LYS A 185 9.19 -16.93 -18.83
C LYS A 185 9.39 -18.45 -18.73
N SER A 186 9.50 -19.02 -17.52
CA SER A 186 9.82 -20.43 -17.39
C SER A 186 8.86 -21.26 -18.25
N SER A 187 9.41 -22.16 -19.06
CA SER A 187 8.67 -23.02 -20.01
C SER A 187 7.57 -23.83 -19.33
N LEU A 188 7.65 -23.92 -18.00
CA LEU A 188 6.79 -24.62 -17.06
C LEU A 188 5.42 -23.94 -16.85
N ILE A 189 5.24 -22.67 -17.27
CA ILE A 189 3.95 -21.93 -17.22
C ILE A 189 3.25 -21.91 -18.59
N ARG A 190 3.88 -22.41 -19.66
CA ARG A 190 3.36 -22.32 -21.05
C ARG A 190 2.28 -23.36 -21.41
N GLY A 191 1.86 -24.21 -20.48
CA GLY A 191 0.92 -25.32 -20.73
C GLY A 191 -0.55 -25.06 -20.38
N SER A 192 -0.85 -24.03 -19.58
CA SER A 192 -2.20 -23.58 -19.22
C SER A 192 -2.47 -22.20 -19.83
N SER A 193 -3.72 -21.72 -19.83
CA SER A 193 -4.01 -20.36 -20.32
C SER A 193 -3.07 -19.37 -19.63
N LEU A 194 -2.27 -18.66 -20.42
CA LEU A 194 -1.16 -17.85 -19.93
C LEU A 194 -1.61 -16.78 -18.92
N GLY A 195 -2.91 -16.44 -18.86
CA GLY A 195 -3.49 -15.55 -17.86
C GLY A 195 -3.81 -16.22 -16.51
N GLY A 196 -4.22 -17.49 -16.48
CA GLY A 196 -4.74 -18.15 -15.27
C GLY A 196 -3.63 -18.52 -14.27
N SER A 197 -2.57 -19.19 -14.72
CA SER A 197 -1.45 -19.59 -13.85
C SER A 197 -0.62 -18.40 -13.37
N VAL A 198 -0.52 -17.36 -14.18
CA VAL A 198 0.19 -16.11 -13.85
C VAL A 198 -0.52 -15.35 -12.74
N SER A 199 -1.84 -15.25 -12.86
CA SER A 199 -2.68 -14.57 -11.87
C SER A 199 -2.78 -15.37 -10.56
N LEU A 200 -2.68 -16.71 -10.62
CA LEU A 200 -2.59 -17.58 -9.44
C LEU A 200 -1.25 -17.40 -8.70
N LEU A 201 -0.11 -17.37 -9.42
CA LEU A 201 1.19 -17.10 -8.80
C LEU A 201 1.24 -15.71 -8.16
N TYR A 202 0.62 -14.70 -8.80
CA TYR A 202 0.44 -13.38 -8.22
C TYR A 202 -0.39 -13.44 -6.92
N ALA A 203 -1.48 -14.20 -6.90
CA ALA A 203 -2.29 -14.39 -5.68
C ALA A 203 -1.48 -15.07 -4.57
N ILE A 204 -0.73 -16.13 -4.87
CA ILE A 204 0.10 -16.86 -3.88
C ILE A 204 1.20 -15.95 -3.30
N ASN A 205 1.87 -15.16 -4.14
CA ASN A 205 2.82 -14.14 -3.68
C ASN A 205 2.15 -13.13 -2.75
N THR A 206 0.94 -12.69 -3.10
CA THR A 206 0.17 -11.74 -2.29
C THR A 206 -0.29 -12.37 -0.97
N PHE A 207 -0.61 -13.67 -0.92
CA PHE A 207 -0.85 -14.39 0.34
C PHE A 207 0.40 -14.46 1.22
N GLY A 208 1.56 -14.72 0.60
CA GLY A 208 2.85 -14.62 1.28
C GLY A 208 3.06 -13.24 1.88
N ALA A 209 2.84 -12.20 1.08
CA ALA A 209 2.89 -10.80 1.48
C ALA A 209 2.01 -10.49 2.69
N ILE A 210 0.76 -11.00 2.75
CA ILE A 210 -0.12 -10.86 3.93
C ILE A 210 0.52 -11.50 5.17
N ALA A 211 1.03 -12.73 5.05
CA ALA A 211 1.69 -13.43 6.16
C ALA A 211 2.94 -12.67 6.64
N GLY A 212 3.71 -12.09 5.71
CA GLY A 212 4.85 -11.23 6.00
C GLY A 212 4.45 -9.94 6.71
N THR A 213 3.41 -9.26 6.26
CA THR A 213 2.87 -8.03 6.90
C THR A 213 2.42 -8.29 8.33
N ILE A 214 1.58 -9.32 8.53
CA ILE A 214 1.07 -9.69 9.87
C ILE A 214 2.23 -10.14 10.77
N GLY A 215 3.10 -11.02 10.25
CA GLY A 215 4.27 -11.51 10.98
C GLY A 215 5.22 -10.40 11.39
N ALA A 216 5.52 -9.45 10.49
CA ALA A 216 6.37 -8.30 10.79
C ALA A 216 5.74 -7.37 11.83
N GLY A 217 4.50 -6.94 11.56
CA GLY A 217 3.84 -5.91 12.34
C GLY A 217 3.44 -6.36 13.75
N PHE A 218 2.97 -7.59 13.93
CA PHE A 218 2.47 -8.08 15.23
C PHE A 218 3.45 -8.96 16.00
N TYR A 219 4.44 -9.57 15.34
CA TYR A 219 5.32 -10.54 15.99
C TYR A 219 6.80 -10.15 15.92
N LEU A 220 7.38 -10.00 14.73
CA LEU A 220 8.83 -9.85 14.58
C LEU A 220 9.34 -8.53 15.18
N ILE A 221 8.69 -7.40 14.86
CA ILE A 221 9.13 -6.08 15.35
C ILE A 221 8.95 -5.98 16.86
N ALA A 222 7.81 -6.45 17.39
CA ALA A 222 7.51 -6.38 18.81
C ALA A 222 8.47 -7.22 19.67
N ASN A 223 8.85 -8.43 19.21
CA ASN A 223 9.65 -9.36 20.01
C ASN A 223 11.16 -9.26 19.75
N TYR A 224 11.57 -8.97 18.51
CA TYR A 224 12.98 -9.02 18.10
C TYR A 224 13.51 -7.68 17.58
N GLY A 225 12.64 -6.68 17.42
CA GLY A 225 12.99 -5.37 16.89
C GLY A 225 13.10 -5.33 15.37
N VAL A 226 13.30 -4.11 14.86
CA VAL A 226 13.26 -3.82 13.42
C VAL A 226 14.46 -4.44 12.69
N GLN A 227 15.66 -4.42 13.27
CA GLN A 227 16.86 -4.96 12.63
C GLN A 227 16.79 -6.48 12.44
N ALA A 228 16.37 -7.22 13.46
CA ALA A 228 16.19 -8.67 13.36
C ALA A 228 15.08 -9.05 12.36
N SER A 229 14.05 -8.21 12.24
CA SER A 229 12.99 -8.39 11.23
C SER A 229 13.56 -8.31 9.80
N VAL A 230 14.41 -7.31 9.52
CA VAL A 230 15.11 -7.19 8.21
C VAL A 230 16.03 -8.39 7.97
N GLN A 231 16.77 -8.85 8.98
CA GLN A 231 17.63 -10.03 8.87
C GLN A 231 16.83 -11.31 8.60
N THR A 232 15.65 -11.45 9.21
CA THR A 232 14.74 -12.58 8.97
C THR A 232 14.26 -12.59 7.52
N ALA A 233 13.81 -11.45 6.99
CA ALA A 233 13.44 -11.32 5.58
C ALA A 233 14.61 -11.69 4.66
N ALA A 234 15.82 -11.20 4.95
CA ALA A 234 17.00 -11.54 4.17
C ALA A 234 17.35 -13.02 4.20
N ALA A 235 17.26 -13.67 5.37
CA ALA A 235 17.46 -15.10 5.48
C ALA A 235 16.45 -15.89 4.63
N ILE A 236 15.18 -15.46 4.58
CA ILE A 236 14.15 -16.06 3.72
C ILE A 236 14.54 -15.93 2.24
N ASN A 237 14.88 -14.72 1.75
CA ASN A 237 15.26 -14.54 0.34
C ASN A 237 16.55 -15.30 -0.01
N LEU A 238 17.55 -15.31 0.87
CA LEU A 238 18.78 -16.08 0.66
C LEU A 238 18.48 -17.57 0.56
N ALA A 239 17.64 -18.11 1.45
CA ALA A 239 17.23 -19.51 1.39
C ALA A 239 16.47 -19.83 0.10
N VAL A 240 15.46 -19.02 -0.27
CA VAL A 240 14.73 -19.16 -1.53
C VAL A 240 15.69 -19.11 -2.73
N GLY A 241 16.63 -18.17 -2.72
CA GLY A 241 17.63 -18.01 -3.76
C GLY A 241 18.55 -19.21 -3.92
N VAL A 242 19.15 -19.70 -2.81
CA VAL A 242 20.00 -20.90 -2.81
C VAL A 242 19.24 -22.11 -3.32
N VAL A 243 18.02 -22.35 -2.82
CA VAL A 243 17.23 -23.52 -3.22
C VAL A 243 16.77 -23.40 -4.68
N ALA A 244 16.39 -22.21 -5.17
CA ALA A 244 16.05 -22.00 -6.57
C ALA A 244 17.25 -22.22 -7.51
N VAL A 245 18.45 -21.76 -7.13
CA VAL A 245 19.69 -22.02 -7.88
C VAL A 245 19.98 -23.52 -7.91
N MET A 246 19.93 -24.23 -6.77
CA MET A 246 20.13 -25.68 -6.73
C MET A 246 19.09 -26.43 -7.57
N ALA A 247 17.82 -26.08 -7.41
CA ALA A 247 16.72 -26.66 -8.18
C ALA A 247 16.89 -26.43 -9.69
N SER A 248 17.45 -25.27 -10.07
CA SER A 248 17.73 -25.01 -11.48
C SER A 248 18.65 -26.07 -12.10
N PHE A 249 19.63 -26.61 -11.37
CA PHE A 249 20.52 -27.67 -11.88
C PHE A 249 19.84 -29.04 -11.93
N VAL A 250 18.90 -29.30 -11.02
CA VAL A 250 18.14 -30.57 -10.98
C VAL A 250 17.09 -30.62 -12.10
N PHE A 251 16.39 -29.52 -12.35
CA PHE A 251 15.29 -29.44 -13.33
C PHE A 251 15.72 -28.97 -14.72
N SER A 252 16.97 -28.53 -14.92
CA SER A 252 17.50 -28.16 -16.25
C SER A 252 17.67 -29.33 -17.22
N GLY A 253 17.47 -30.58 -16.76
CA GLY A 253 17.69 -31.80 -17.56
C GLY A 253 16.42 -32.47 -18.14
N THR A 254 15.21 -32.10 -17.70
CA THR A 254 13.99 -32.78 -18.15
C THR A 254 13.44 -32.18 -19.43
N GLY A 255 14.03 -32.56 -20.58
CA GLY A 255 13.38 -32.88 -21.87
C GLY A 255 12.36 -31.95 -22.56
N ALA A 256 11.81 -30.91 -21.93
CA ALA A 256 10.70 -30.12 -22.47
C ALA A 256 11.13 -29.14 -23.58
N ASP A 257 12.43 -28.83 -23.68
CA ASP A 257 12.99 -27.97 -24.73
C ASP A 257 13.09 -28.67 -26.11
N ARG A 258 12.95 -30.01 -26.17
CA ARG A 258 13.12 -30.78 -27.42
C ARG A 258 11.81 -31.02 -28.18
N GLU A 259 10.67 -31.22 -27.52
CA GLU A 259 9.37 -31.43 -28.21
C GLU A 259 8.68 -30.13 -28.64
N THR A 260 8.94 -29.00 -27.97
CA THR A 260 8.25 -27.72 -28.26
C THR A 260 8.79 -26.97 -29.48
N ARG A 261 9.97 -27.34 -30.01
CA ARG A 261 10.47 -26.77 -31.28
C ARG A 261 9.76 -27.34 -32.51
N THR A 262 9.13 -28.50 -32.41
CA THR A 262 8.42 -29.14 -33.54
C THR A 262 6.94 -28.82 -33.61
N SER A 263 6.35 -28.21 -32.57
CA SER A 263 4.93 -27.81 -32.54
C SER A 263 4.70 -26.30 -32.68
N GLY A 264 5.79 -25.52 -32.82
CA GLY A 264 5.77 -24.06 -32.85
C GLY A 264 5.16 -23.42 -34.10
N ASP A 265 4.92 -24.20 -35.17
CA ASP A 265 4.45 -23.69 -36.46
C ASP A 265 2.92 -23.79 -36.69
N THR A 266 2.15 -24.40 -35.77
CA THR A 266 0.69 -24.58 -35.97
C THR A 266 -0.21 -23.94 -34.93
N VAL A 267 0.31 -23.32 -33.86
CA VAL A 267 -0.50 -22.48 -32.96
C VAL A 267 -0.38 -21.01 -33.36
N ALA A 268 -0.57 -20.74 -34.66
CA ALA A 268 -0.83 -19.40 -35.13
C ALA A 268 -2.32 -19.07 -34.93
N ALA A 269 -2.56 -17.87 -34.37
CA ALA A 269 -3.78 -17.09 -34.50
C ALA A 269 -5.05 -17.58 -33.78
N SER A 270 -5.23 -17.21 -32.51
CA SER A 270 -6.60 -17.06 -31.97
C SER A 270 -6.77 -16.14 -30.76
N GLY A 271 -5.79 -15.30 -30.38
CA GLY A 271 -5.99 -14.26 -29.35
C GLY A 271 -6.89 -13.11 -29.84
N VAL A 272 -7.64 -12.47 -28.93
CA VAL A 272 -8.44 -11.26 -29.25
C VAL A 272 -7.54 -10.20 -29.86
N ARG A 273 -7.73 -9.88 -31.15
CA ARG A 273 -6.99 -8.79 -31.82
C ARG A 273 -7.56 -7.46 -31.32
N VAL A 274 -6.96 -6.92 -30.27
CA VAL A 274 -7.24 -5.55 -29.78
C VAL A 274 -6.44 -4.55 -30.62
N ALA A 275 -7.08 -3.47 -31.09
CA ALA A 275 -6.43 -2.40 -31.85
C ALA A 275 -5.40 -1.64 -30.96
N PRO A 276 -4.32 -1.08 -31.53
CA PRO A 276 -3.30 -0.37 -30.75
C PRO A 276 -3.86 0.75 -29.86
N GLY A 277 -4.81 1.55 -30.38
CA GLY A 277 -5.48 2.62 -29.61
C GLY A 277 -6.24 2.11 -28.40
N SER A 278 -7.03 1.03 -28.55
CA SER A 278 -7.76 0.43 -27.42
C SER A 278 -6.82 -0.18 -26.37
N ARG A 279 -5.61 -0.62 -26.74
CA ARG A 279 -4.61 -1.11 -25.77
C ARG A 279 -4.01 0.02 -24.95
N ALA A 280 -3.77 1.19 -25.56
CA ALA A 280 -3.30 2.37 -24.84
C ALA A 280 -4.32 2.78 -23.77
N VAL A 281 -5.61 2.72 -24.08
CA VAL A 281 -6.68 3.01 -23.11
C VAL A 281 -6.67 2.01 -21.95
N VAL A 282 -6.55 0.71 -22.20
CA VAL A 282 -6.45 -0.29 -21.11
C VAL A 282 -5.22 -0.03 -20.24
N TRP A 283 -4.08 0.32 -20.84
CA TRP A 283 -2.86 0.64 -20.10
C TRP A 283 -3.03 1.89 -19.21
N ILE A 284 -3.62 2.96 -19.75
CA ILE A 284 -3.89 4.20 -19.01
C ILE A 284 -4.94 3.96 -17.92
N ALA A 285 -5.99 3.20 -18.21
CA ALA A 285 -7.02 2.86 -17.24
C ALA A 285 -6.45 2.00 -16.10
N PHE A 286 -5.55 1.08 -16.39
CA PHE A 286 -4.89 0.28 -15.35
C PHE A 286 -3.89 1.09 -14.53
N LEU A 287 -3.23 2.08 -15.14
CA LEU A 287 -2.47 3.10 -14.40
C LEU A 287 -3.38 3.91 -13.47
N ALA A 288 -4.53 4.38 -13.95
CA ALA A 288 -5.50 5.11 -13.15
C ALA A 288 -6.08 4.23 -12.01
N SER A 289 -6.31 2.94 -12.28
CA SER A 289 -6.73 1.95 -11.27
C SER A 289 -5.69 1.83 -10.15
N GLY A 290 -4.40 1.72 -10.48
CA GLY A 290 -3.32 1.72 -9.50
C GLY A 290 -3.23 3.01 -8.69
N LEU A 291 -3.41 4.17 -9.34
CA LEU A 291 -3.48 5.48 -8.68
C LEU A 291 -4.61 5.52 -7.67
N CYS A 292 -5.80 5.10 -8.06
CA CYS A 292 -6.96 5.08 -7.19
C CYS A 292 -6.76 4.07 -6.05
N ALA A 293 -6.27 2.87 -6.33
CA ALA A 293 -6.05 1.82 -5.34
C ALA A 293 -5.11 2.27 -4.20
N LEU A 294 -3.90 2.76 -4.52
CA LEU A 294 -2.98 3.24 -3.49
C LEU A 294 -3.44 4.58 -2.89
N GLY A 295 -4.16 5.39 -3.66
CA GLY A 295 -4.80 6.59 -3.14
C GLY A 295 -5.86 6.27 -2.06
N TYR A 296 -6.69 5.25 -2.29
CA TYR A 296 -7.67 4.77 -1.32
C TYR A 296 -6.96 4.21 -0.08
N GLU A 297 -5.87 3.47 -0.29
CA GLU A 297 -5.04 2.94 0.81
C GLU A 297 -4.59 4.07 1.77
N VAL A 298 -4.06 5.17 1.23
CA VAL A 298 -3.64 6.33 2.02
C VAL A 298 -4.83 6.99 2.75
N VAL A 299 -5.94 7.22 2.06
CA VAL A 299 -7.13 7.87 2.65
C VAL A 299 -7.80 6.98 3.71
N TRP A 300 -7.95 5.68 3.46
CA TRP A 300 -8.53 4.76 4.43
C TRP A 300 -7.63 4.54 5.64
N THR A 301 -6.30 4.56 5.47
CA THR A 301 -5.38 4.54 6.63
C THR A 301 -5.68 5.71 7.56
N ARG A 302 -5.94 6.90 7.00
CA ARG A 302 -6.34 8.07 7.77
C ARG A 302 -7.71 7.88 8.42
N LEU A 303 -8.71 7.41 7.70
CA LEU A 303 -10.06 7.18 8.24
C LEU A 303 -10.09 6.12 9.35
N LEU A 304 -9.33 5.03 9.21
CA LEU A 304 -9.26 3.97 10.22
C LEU A 304 -8.67 4.47 11.54
N SER A 305 -7.74 5.44 11.51
CA SER A 305 -7.17 6.02 12.72
C SER A 305 -8.20 6.68 13.65
N LEU A 306 -9.38 7.05 13.13
CA LEU A 306 -10.49 7.58 13.93
C LEU A 306 -11.12 6.53 14.86
N PHE A 307 -11.02 5.26 14.50
CA PHE A 307 -11.66 4.15 15.21
C PHE A 307 -10.71 3.39 16.14
N ASN A 308 -9.43 3.74 16.13
CA ASN A 308 -8.47 3.17 17.07
C ASN A 308 -8.70 3.84 18.44
N GLU A 309 -9.32 3.12 19.39
CA GLU A 309 -9.46 3.61 20.77
C GLU A 309 -8.11 3.86 21.45
N ASP A 310 -7.06 3.12 21.06
CA ASP A 310 -5.69 3.20 21.56
C ASP A 310 -4.69 3.89 20.61
N ASN A 311 -5.15 4.42 19.47
CA ASN A 311 -4.30 5.03 18.42
C ASN A 311 -3.02 4.19 18.13
N THR A 312 -3.11 2.86 18.09
CA THR A 312 -1.96 1.95 18.12
C THR A 312 -1.10 2.00 16.85
N THR A 313 0.17 1.60 16.96
CA THR A 313 1.08 1.45 15.81
C THR A 313 0.67 0.37 14.81
N TYR A 314 -0.37 -0.42 15.10
CA TYR A 314 -0.79 -1.56 14.28
C TYR A 314 -1.76 -1.19 13.17
N GLY A 315 -2.34 0.02 13.17
CA GLY A 315 -3.33 0.45 12.18
C GLY A 315 -2.85 0.29 10.73
N PHE A 316 -1.60 0.68 10.44
CA PHE A 316 -0.99 0.48 9.12
C PHE A 316 -0.88 -1.00 8.74
N THR A 317 -0.47 -1.86 9.66
CA THR A 317 -0.35 -3.31 9.45
C THR A 317 -1.71 -3.94 9.13
N VAL A 318 -2.75 -3.60 9.91
CA VAL A 318 -4.12 -4.11 9.69
C VAL A 318 -4.65 -3.67 8.33
N MET A 319 -4.50 -2.38 8.02
CA MET A 319 -4.93 -1.80 6.74
C MET A 319 -4.22 -2.50 5.58
N LEU A 320 -2.88 -2.57 5.60
CA LEU A 320 -2.10 -3.19 4.53
C LEU A 320 -2.45 -4.67 4.36
N ALA A 321 -2.60 -5.41 5.46
CA ALA A 321 -3.01 -6.82 5.41
C ALA A 321 -4.41 -6.99 4.79
N MET A 322 -5.38 -6.13 5.11
CA MET A 322 -6.74 -6.19 4.56
C MET A 322 -6.79 -5.82 3.07
N VAL A 323 -6.05 -4.80 2.66
CA VAL A 323 -5.92 -4.41 1.24
C VAL A 323 -5.32 -5.57 0.43
N LEU A 324 -4.21 -6.13 0.89
CA LEU A 324 -3.56 -7.27 0.25
C LEU A 324 -4.45 -8.52 0.25
N ALA A 325 -5.20 -8.77 1.32
CA ALA A 325 -6.17 -9.88 1.39
C ALA A 325 -7.27 -9.75 0.36
N GLY A 326 -7.85 -8.55 0.21
CA GLY A 326 -8.82 -8.27 -0.85
C GLY A 326 -8.22 -8.54 -2.23
N ILE A 327 -7.06 -7.95 -2.53
CA ILE A 327 -6.39 -8.10 -3.82
C ILE A 327 -6.06 -9.57 -4.13
N ALA A 328 -5.51 -10.31 -3.15
CA ALA A 328 -5.16 -11.71 -3.29
C ALA A 328 -6.39 -12.58 -3.57
N ALA A 329 -7.45 -12.41 -2.77
CA ALA A 329 -8.69 -13.16 -2.91
C ALA A 329 -9.39 -12.84 -4.24
N GLY A 330 -9.45 -11.57 -4.65
CA GLY A 330 -10.04 -11.16 -5.92
C GLY A 330 -9.31 -11.75 -7.11
N SER A 331 -7.98 -11.65 -7.13
CA SER A 331 -7.16 -12.26 -8.17
C SER A 331 -7.34 -13.78 -8.19
N TYR A 332 -7.29 -14.44 -7.03
CA TYR A 332 -7.47 -15.90 -6.93
C TYR A 332 -8.82 -16.37 -7.49
N VAL A 333 -9.91 -15.66 -7.21
CA VAL A 333 -11.26 -16.01 -7.68
C VAL A 333 -11.38 -15.84 -9.19
N LEU A 334 -10.90 -14.72 -9.76
CA LEU A 334 -11.06 -14.48 -11.19
C LEU A 334 -10.06 -15.26 -12.07
N SER A 335 -8.88 -15.60 -11.54
CA SER A 335 -7.82 -16.34 -12.26
C SER A 335 -8.29 -17.64 -12.96
N PRO A 336 -8.93 -18.61 -12.28
CA PRO A 336 -9.42 -19.82 -12.93
C PRO A 336 -10.59 -19.54 -13.88
N LEU A 337 -11.40 -18.53 -13.56
CA LEU A 337 -12.55 -18.13 -14.38
C LEU A 337 -12.12 -17.52 -15.72
N VAL A 338 -10.98 -16.82 -15.78
CA VAL A 338 -10.42 -16.30 -17.04
C VAL A 338 -10.20 -17.43 -18.05
N GLY A 339 -9.60 -18.54 -17.59
CA GLY A 339 -9.36 -19.71 -18.44
C GLY A 339 -10.65 -20.43 -18.83
N ALA A 340 -11.57 -20.63 -17.87
CA ALA A 340 -12.81 -21.38 -18.09
C ALA A 340 -13.82 -20.62 -18.98
N LEU A 341 -13.95 -19.30 -18.79
CA LEU A 341 -14.92 -18.47 -19.49
C LEU A 341 -14.37 -17.97 -20.84
N GLY A 342 -13.04 -17.85 -20.97
CA GLY A 342 -12.35 -17.60 -22.23
C GLY A 342 -12.97 -16.46 -23.03
N LYS A 343 -13.46 -16.76 -24.24
CA LYS A 343 -14.11 -15.78 -25.14
C LYS A 343 -15.63 -15.65 -24.94
N ARG A 344 -16.25 -16.45 -24.07
CA ARG A 344 -17.70 -16.44 -23.84
C ARG A 344 -18.15 -15.16 -23.13
N ILE A 345 -17.23 -14.50 -22.43
CA ILE A 345 -17.47 -13.25 -21.71
C ILE A 345 -16.76 -12.10 -22.39
N ASN A 346 -17.40 -10.93 -22.36
CA ASN A 346 -16.83 -9.69 -22.85
C ASN A 346 -15.98 -9.03 -21.75
N TRP A 347 -14.66 -9.26 -21.79
CA TRP A 347 -13.70 -8.71 -20.82
C TRP A 347 -13.66 -7.18 -20.75
N TRP A 348 -14.12 -6.46 -21.79
CA TRP A 348 -14.27 -5.00 -21.74
C TRP A 348 -15.36 -4.59 -20.75
N LEU A 349 -16.49 -5.30 -20.77
CA LEU A 349 -17.60 -5.08 -19.83
C LEU A 349 -17.22 -5.48 -18.42
N VAL A 350 -16.50 -6.60 -18.26
CA VAL A 350 -16.00 -7.05 -16.95
C VAL A 350 -15.08 -6.00 -16.35
N PHE A 351 -14.07 -5.53 -17.09
CA PHE A 351 -13.15 -4.51 -16.58
C PHE A 351 -13.87 -3.20 -16.23
N ALA A 352 -14.78 -2.73 -17.10
CA ALA A 352 -15.57 -1.53 -16.83
C ALA A 352 -16.44 -1.68 -15.57
N ALA A 353 -17.11 -2.82 -15.40
CA ALA A 353 -17.95 -3.11 -14.24
C ALA A 353 -17.13 -3.23 -12.95
N LEU A 354 -15.93 -3.82 -13.01
CA LEU A 354 -15.02 -3.88 -11.86
C LEU A 354 -14.61 -2.49 -11.41
N GLU A 355 -14.16 -1.62 -12.33
CA GLU A 355 -13.78 -0.23 -12.00
C GLU A 355 -14.95 0.59 -11.44
N TRP A 356 -16.16 0.44 -12.00
CA TRP A 356 -17.36 1.06 -11.46
C TRP A 356 -17.72 0.53 -10.08
N GLY A 357 -17.61 -0.78 -9.87
CA GLY A 357 -17.82 -1.42 -8.58
C GLY A 357 -16.82 -0.95 -7.53
N ILE A 358 -15.54 -0.78 -7.90
CA ILE A 358 -14.50 -0.25 -7.01
C ILE A 358 -14.87 1.17 -6.58
N GLY A 359 -15.18 2.07 -7.51
CA GLY A 359 -15.57 3.45 -7.18
C GLY A 359 -16.85 3.52 -6.34
N ALA A 360 -17.85 2.70 -6.67
CA ALA A 360 -19.10 2.63 -5.91
C ALA A 360 -18.89 2.10 -4.48
N LEU A 361 -18.11 1.03 -4.31
CA LEU A 361 -17.80 0.46 -3.00
C LEU A 361 -16.88 1.38 -2.18
N ALA A 362 -15.96 2.10 -2.83
CA ALA A 362 -15.14 3.09 -2.17
C ALA A 362 -15.98 4.24 -1.61
N VAL A 363 -16.94 4.78 -2.35
CA VAL A 363 -17.89 5.77 -1.80
C VAL A 363 -18.79 5.15 -0.74
N TYR A 364 -19.32 3.94 -0.96
CA TYR A 364 -20.14 3.24 0.02
C TYR A 364 -19.40 2.99 1.34
N SER A 365 -18.07 2.86 1.31
CA SER A 365 -17.26 2.73 2.52
C SER A 365 -17.46 3.89 3.50
N ILE A 366 -17.79 5.10 3.03
CA ILE A 366 -18.15 6.26 3.88
C ILE A 366 -19.39 5.92 4.72
N SER A 367 -20.45 5.43 4.07
CA SER A 367 -21.69 5.00 4.73
C SER A 367 -21.44 3.81 5.67
N ALA A 368 -20.60 2.86 5.26
CA ALA A 368 -20.24 1.72 6.08
C ALA A 368 -19.51 2.13 7.37
N LEU A 369 -18.53 3.04 7.27
CA LEU A 369 -17.79 3.57 8.41
C LEU A 369 -18.67 4.44 9.31
N ALA A 370 -19.50 5.32 8.73
CA ALA A 370 -20.42 6.14 9.50
C ALA A 370 -21.34 5.28 10.39
N ASN A 371 -21.88 4.20 9.83
CA ASN A 371 -22.80 3.31 10.55
C ASN A 371 -22.08 2.19 11.33
N LEU A 372 -20.75 2.22 11.41
CA LEU A 372 -19.97 1.14 12.01
C LEU A 372 -20.30 0.91 13.49
N PRO A 373 -20.43 1.92 14.37
CA PRO A 373 -20.80 1.69 15.78
C PRO A 373 -22.10 0.89 15.92
N SER A 374 -23.13 1.28 15.17
CA SER A 374 -24.44 0.59 15.14
C SER A 374 -24.34 -0.82 14.54
N PHE A 375 -23.42 -1.05 13.61
CA PHE A 375 -23.13 -2.39 13.10
C PHE A 375 -22.42 -3.24 14.15
N VAL A 376 -21.41 -2.70 14.84
CA VAL A 376 -20.67 -3.42 15.88
C VAL A 376 -21.58 -3.81 17.03
N GLN A 377 -22.44 -2.90 17.51
CA GLN A 377 -23.41 -3.22 18.57
C GLN A 377 -24.35 -4.38 18.17
N ARG A 378 -24.73 -4.46 16.89
CA ARG A 378 -25.53 -5.59 16.38
C ARG A 378 -24.68 -6.85 16.21
N ALA A 379 -23.45 -6.73 15.75
CA ALA A 379 -22.55 -7.87 15.56
C ALA A 379 -22.10 -8.48 16.89
N SER A 380 -21.92 -7.67 17.94
CA SER A 380 -21.50 -8.14 19.26
C SER A 380 -22.56 -8.99 19.96
N THR A 381 -23.83 -8.85 19.59
CA THR A 381 -24.91 -9.71 20.09
C THR A 381 -25.01 -11.05 19.36
N TRP A 382 -24.31 -11.22 18.23
CA TRP A 382 -24.25 -12.49 17.51
C TRP A 382 -23.21 -13.42 18.12
N PRO A 383 -23.57 -14.66 18.53
CA PRO A 383 -22.65 -15.58 19.22
C PRO A 383 -21.36 -15.90 18.46
N GLY A 384 -21.40 -15.89 17.12
CA GLY A 384 -20.24 -16.18 16.28
C GLY A 384 -19.30 -15.00 16.04
N LEU A 385 -19.70 -13.77 16.35
CA LEU A 385 -18.92 -12.54 16.08
C LEU A 385 -18.60 -11.75 17.34
N SER A 386 -19.17 -12.12 18.49
CA SER A 386 -18.91 -11.50 19.79
C SER A 386 -17.42 -11.50 20.16
N PHE A 387 -16.65 -12.51 19.75
CA PHE A 387 -15.21 -12.57 20.00
C PHE A 387 -14.44 -11.42 19.34
N ILE A 388 -14.87 -10.93 18.17
CA ILE A 388 -14.20 -9.81 17.49
C ILE A 388 -14.30 -8.56 18.34
N ALA A 389 -15.44 -8.31 18.97
CA ALA A 389 -15.63 -7.19 19.89
C ALA A 389 -14.77 -7.30 21.16
N THR A 390 -14.25 -8.49 21.48
CA THR A 390 -13.35 -8.69 22.64
C THR A 390 -11.86 -8.53 22.31
N LEU A 391 -11.49 -8.46 21.03
CA LEU A 391 -10.11 -8.21 20.62
C LEU A 391 -9.78 -6.72 20.78
N GLN A 392 -8.61 -6.41 21.34
CA GLN A 392 -8.17 -5.02 21.57
C GLN A 392 -8.21 -4.15 20.29
N ASP A 393 -7.82 -4.71 19.14
CA ASP A 393 -7.91 -4.05 17.82
C ASP A 393 -9.08 -4.56 16.95
N GLY A 394 -10.00 -5.34 17.52
CA GLY A 394 -11.05 -6.04 16.77
C GLY A 394 -12.01 -5.11 16.05
N PHE A 395 -12.28 -3.94 16.63
CA PHE A 395 -13.09 -2.90 16.02
C PHE A 395 -12.47 -2.37 14.72
N ILE A 396 -11.15 -2.18 14.70
CA ILE A 396 -10.37 -1.68 13.57
C ILE A 396 -10.36 -2.72 12.44
N VAL A 397 -10.15 -3.99 12.81
CA VAL A 397 -10.23 -5.11 11.87
C VAL A 397 -11.61 -5.18 11.23
N LEU A 398 -12.68 -5.02 12.02
CA LEU A 398 -14.05 -5.02 11.53
C LEU A 398 -14.33 -3.82 10.62
N ALA A 399 -13.87 -2.63 11.00
CA ALA A 399 -13.95 -1.41 10.20
C ALA A 399 -13.31 -1.63 8.83
N ALA A 400 -12.06 -2.10 8.82
CA ALA A 400 -11.30 -2.38 7.61
C ALA A 400 -11.98 -3.46 6.76
N PHE A 401 -12.48 -4.53 7.38
CA PHE A 401 -13.16 -5.60 6.66
C PHE A 401 -14.44 -5.10 5.96
N VAL A 402 -15.33 -4.40 6.67
CA VAL A 402 -16.62 -3.97 6.12
C VAL A 402 -16.44 -2.84 5.11
N ALA A 403 -15.52 -1.91 5.36
CA ALA A 403 -15.35 -0.72 4.53
C ALA A 403 -14.39 -0.90 3.34
N ILE A 404 -13.33 -1.70 3.49
CA ILE A 404 -12.19 -1.72 2.55
C ILE A 404 -12.17 -3.01 1.73
N ALA A 405 -12.34 -4.16 2.38
CA ALA A 405 -12.13 -5.46 1.75
C ALA A 405 -12.97 -5.69 0.47
N PRO A 406 -14.26 -5.28 0.37
CA PRO A 406 -15.04 -5.45 -0.85
C PRO A 406 -14.48 -4.69 -2.06
N ALA A 407 -14.08 -3.44 -1.87
CA ALA A 407 -13.49 -2.64 -2.96
C ALA A 407 -12.14 -3.22 -3.40
N MET A 408 -11.31 -3.65 -2.44
CA MET A 408 -10.01 -4.25 -2.72
C MET A 408 -10.11 -5.65 -3.33
N PHE A 409 -11.17 -6.39 -3.02
CA PHE A 409 -11.52 -7.64 -3.71
C PHE A 409 -11.81 -7.42 -5.19
N LEU A 410 -12.60 -6.40 -5.54
CA LEU A 410 -12.81 -6.04 -6.95
C LEU A 410 -11.52 -5.51 -7.60
N SER A 411 -10.71 -4.75 -6.86
CA SER A 411 -9.39 -4.32 -7.33
C SER A 411 -8.46 -5.51 -7.64
N GLY A 412 -8.47 -6.57 -6.84
CA GLY A 412 -7.75 -7.80 -7.13
C GLY A 412 -8.15 -8.47 -8.44
N MET A 413 -9.40 -8.32 -8.85
CA MET A 413 -9.92 -8.85 -10.11
C MET A 413 -9.52 -8.02 -11.34
N THR A 414 -9.07 -6.77 -11.18
CA THR A 414 -8.74 -5.92 -12.34
C THR A 414 -7.49 -6.40 -13.05
N PHE A 415 -6.50 -6.97 -12.34
CA PHE A 415 -5.27 -7.47 -12.96
C PHE A 415 -5.51 -8.65 -13.92
N PRO A 416 -6.19 -9.76 -13.54
CA PRO A 416 -6.53 -10.83 -14.48
C PRO A 416 -7.33 -10.34 -15.70
N ALA A 417 -8.27 -9.41 -15.49
CA ALA A 417 -9.06 -8.82 -16.58
C ALA A 417 -8.20 -7.95 -17.53
N ALA A 418 -7.35 -7.08 -16.97
CA ALA A 418 -6.44 -6.22 -17.75
C ALA A 418 -5.38 -7.03 -18.49
N ALA A 419 -4.82 -8.07 -17.86
CA ALA A 419 -3.85 -8.97 -18.49
C ALA A 419 -4.46 -9.66 -19.72
N THR A 420 -5.73 -10.08 -19.62
CA THR A 420 -6.47 -10.69 -20.74
C THR A 420 -6.68 -9.70 -21.89
N LEU A 421 -7.02 -8.44 -21.60
CA LEU A 421 -7.24 -7.39 -22.61
C LEU A 421 -5.94 -6.86 -23.25
N TYR A 422 -4.86 -6.75 -22.48
CA TYR A 422 -3.61 -6.09 -22.89
C TYR A 422 -2.56 -7.07 -23.44
N ALA A 423 -2.29 -8.16 -22.70
CA ALA A 423 -1.28 -9.14 -23.09
C ALA A 423 -1.81 -10.12 -24.13
N GLY A 424 -2.94 -10.79 -23.84
CA GLY A 424 -3.53 -11.85 -24.67
C GLY A 424 -2.60 -13.04 -24.92
N ASP A 425 -2.99 -13.98 -25.78
CA ASP A 425 -2.23 -15.22 -26.08
C ASP A 425 -1.09 -14.98 -27.09
N ARG A 426 -0.24 -13.97 -26.88
CA ARG A 426 0.83 -13.59 -27.83
C ARG A 426 2.23 -14.01 -27.36
N PRO A 427 3.20 -14.16 -28.29
CA PRO A 427 4.58 -14.53 -27.96
C PRO A 427 5.29 -13.53 -27.03
N ASP A 428 4.86 -12.25 -27.04
CA ASP A 428 5.41 -11.15 -26.23
C ASP A 428 4.69 -10.97 -24.87
N GLY A 429 3.99 -12.00 -24.38
CA GLY A 429 3.18 -11.96 -23.17
C GLY A 429 3.93 -11.45 -21.92
N ALA A 430 5.15 -11.93 -21.68
CA ALA A 430 5.94 -11.53 -20.50
C ALA A 430 6.29 -10.04 -20.48
N ARG A 431 6.72 -9.48 -21.63
CA ARG A 431 7.01 -8.05 -21.76
C ARG A 431 5.77 -7.20 -21.53
N ARG A 432 4.62 -7.64 -22.02
CA ARG A 432 3.35 -6.93 -21.86
C ARG A 432 2.81 -6.98 -20.43
N VAL A 433 2.86 -8.15 -19.78
CA VAL A 433 2.48 -8.29 -18.37
C VAL A 433 3.39 -7.43 -17.50
N GLY A 434 4.70 -7.44 -17.73
CA GLY A 434 5.65 -6.56 -17.03
C GLY A 434 5.35 -5.07 -17.24
N SER A 435 4.99 -4.67 -18.46
CA SER A 435 4.58 -3.29 -18.80
C SER A 435 3.26 -2.88 -18.16
N LEU A 436 2.31 -3.81 -18.04
CA LEU A 436 1.01 -3.58 -17.40
C LEU A 436 1.17 -3.44 -15.88
N TYR A 437 1.94 -4.34 -15.26
CA TYR A 437 2.28 -4.25 -13.83
C TYR A 437 3.02 -2.93 -13.53
N ALA A 438 4.01 -2.56 -14.35
CA ALA A 438 4.72 -1.29 -14.19
C ALA A 438 3.78 -0.08 -14.29
N ALA A 439 2.77 -0.10 -15.17
CA ALA A 439 1.77 0.97 -15.27
C ALA A 439 0.97 1.13 -13.96
N ASN A 440 0.52 0.02 -13.39
CA ASN A 440 -0.23 0.00 -12.15
C ASN A 440 0.60 0.52 -10.98
N VAL A 441 1.87 0.07 -10.87
CA VAL A 441 2.78 0.54 -9.82
C VAL A 441 3.13 2.02 -10.01
N LEU A 442 3.33 2.50 -11.24
CA LEU A 442 3.49 3.93 -11.53
C LEU A 442 2.26 4.75 -11.12
N GLY A 443 1.08 4.24 -11.45
CA GLY A 443 -0.18 4.80 -10.98
C GLY A 443 -0.22 4.90 -9.47
N ALA A 444 0.09 3.80 -8.78
CA ALA A 444 0.12 3.72 -7.33
C ALA A 444 1.06 4.76 -6.72
N ILE A 445 2.27 4.93 -7.24
CA ILE A 445 3.21 6.00 -6.81
C ILE A 445 2.56 7.38 -6.89
N VAL A 446 1.96 7.71 -8.05
CA VAL A 446 1.26 8.99 -8.24
C VAL A 446 0.08 9.10 -7.27
N GLY A 447 -0.65 8.02 -7.02
CA GLY A 447 -1.76 7.95 -6.08
C GLY A 447 -1.35 8.24 -4.64
N SER A 448 -0.30 7.60 -4.13
CA SER A 448 0.18 7.83 -2.76
C SER A 448 0.71 9.24 -2.55
N LEU A 449 1.44 9.79 -3.53
CA LEU A 449 1.94 11.16 -3.48
C LEU A 449 0.79 12.18 -3.58
N THR A 450 -0.12 12.00 -4.54
CA THR A 450 -1.27 12.90 -4.74
C THR A 450 -2.20 12.86 -3.53
N SER A 451 -2.50 11.69 -2.97
CA SER A 451 -3.33 11.58 -1.77
C SER A 451 -2.68 12.23 -0.55
N GLY A 452 -1.40 11.95 -0.29
CA GLY A 452 -0.71 12.44 0.90
C GLY A 452 -0.35 13.93 0.87
N PHE A 453 -0.04 14.48 -0.30
CA PHE A 453 0.42 15.88 -0.44
C PHE A 453 -0.63 16.84 -1.00
N LEU A 454 -1.65 16.35 -1.71
CA LEU A 454 -2.63 17.22 -2.39
C LEU A 454 -4.06 16.96 -1.93
N LEU A 455 -4.52 15.71 -1.90
CA LEU A 455 -5.93 15.43 -1.58
C LEU A 455 -6.21 15.60 -0.10
N LEU A 456 -5.50 14.89 0.79
CA LEU A 456 -5.78 14.95 2.24
C LEU A 456 -5.65 16.37 2.83
N PRO A 457 -4.58 17.15 2.55
CA PRO A 457 -4.46 18.49 3.12
C PRO A 457 -5.55 19.47 2.66
N ASN A 458 -6.00 19.36 1.40
CA ASN A 458 -6.91 20.35 0.81
C ASN A 458 -8.38 19.92 0.82
N LEU A 459 -8.66 18.62 0.83
CA LEU A 459 -10.00 18.06 0.63
C LEU A 459 -10.49 17.24 1.83
N ALA A 460 -9.66 16.94 2.83
CA ALA A 460 -9.95 16.01 3.92
C ALA A 460 -10.28 14.58 3.39
N SER A 461 -10.53 13.62 4.27
CA SER A 461 -10.61 12.21 3.85
C SER A 461 -11.82 11.89 2.99
N GLN A 462 -13.01 12.40 3.35
CA GLN A 462 -14.25 12.07 2.64
C GLN A 462 -14.23 12.52 1.18
N ARG A 463 -13.89 13.79 0.92
CA ARG A 463 -13.87 14.32 -0.46
C ARG A 463 -12.71 13.73 -1.27
N SER A 464 -11.55 13.48 -0.62
CA SER A 464 -10.44 12.77 -1.26
C SER A 464 -10.88 11.41 -1.79
N LEU A 465 -11.65 10.66 -0.98
CA LEU A 465 -12.20 9.36 -1.38
C LEU A 465 -13.17 9.48 -2.55
N THR A 466 -14.05 10.49 -2.56
CA THR A 466 -14.97 10.75 -3.68
C THR A 466 -14.24 11.11 -4.97
N VAL A 467 -13.16 11.89 -4.90
CA VAL A 467 -12.33 12.25 -6.07
C VAL A 467 -11.65 11.02 -6.65
N LEU A 468 -11.00 10.20 -5.83
CA LEU A 468 -10.38 8.95 -6.27
C LEU A 468 -11.42 7.97 -6.86
N SER A 469 -12.59 7.88 -6.22
CA SER A 469 -13.70 7.04 -6.69
C SER A 469 -14.23 7.47 -8.05
N THR A 470 -14.25 8.78 -8.30
CA THR A 470 -14.57 9.34 -9.61
C THR A 470 -13.52 8.90 -10.64
N GLY A 471 -12.24 8.89 -10.27
CA GLY A 471 -11.13 8.37 -11.09
C GLY A 471 -11.35 6.92 -11.55
N SER A 472 -11.70 6.01 -10.63
CA SER A 472 -12.05 4.63 -10.98
C SER A 472 -13.26 4.58 -11.92
N VAL A 473 -14.32 5.35 -11.65
CA VAL A 473 -15.52 5.34 -12.51
C VAL A 473 -15.21 5.80 -13.94
N LEU A 474 -14.38 6.84 -14.08
CA LEU A 474 -13.91 7.34 -15.37
C LEU A 474 -13.00 6.33 -16.08
N ALA A 475 -12.13 5.61 -15.37
CA ALA A 475 -11.30 4.55 -15.94
C ALA A 475 -12.17 3.42 -16.53
N GLY A 476 -13.22 3.00 -15.80
CA GLY A 476 -14.19 2.02 -16.29
C GLY A 476 -14.94 2.50 -17.54
N ALA A 477 -15.38 3.75 -17.55
CA ALA A 477 -16.02 4.36 -18.71
C ALA A 477 -15.07 4.42 -19.92
N ALA A 478 -13.82 4.84 -19.73
CA ALA A 478 -12.82 4.90 -20.79
C ALA A 478 -12.59 3.53 -21.45
N VAL A 479 -12.49 2.46 -20.66
CA VAL A 479 -12.35 1.09 -21.17
C VAL A 479 -13.60 0.65 -21.94
N LEU A 480 -14.79 0.94 -21.42
CA LEU A 480 -16.04 0.66 -22.14
C LEU A 480 -16.10 1.35 -23.51
N TRP A 481 -15.68 2.62 -23.58
CA TRP A 481 -15.66 3.37 -24.83
C TRP A 481 -14.60 2.87 -25.81
N ALA A 482 -13.46 2.39 -25.32
CA ALA A 482 -12.42 1.74 -26.11
C ALA A 482 -12.79 0.36 -26.65
N ALA A 483 -13.86 -0.26 -26.14
CA ALA A 483 -14.35 -1.55 -26.61
C ALA A 483 -14.76 -1.48 -28.09
N PRO A 484 -14.42 -2.46 -28.94
CA PRO A 484 -14.87 -2.50 -30.33
C PRO A 484 -16.40 -2.48 -30.45
N ASN A 485 -16.97 -1.69 -31.37
CA ASN A 485 -18.43 -1.56 -31.54
C ASN A 485 -19.13 -2.89 -31.88
N ARG A 486 -18.40 -3.85 -32.49
CA ARG A 486 -18.87 -5.22 -32.73
C ARG A 486 -19.07 -6.05 -31.45
N LEU A 487 -18.39 -5.68 -30.37
CA LEU A 487 -18.47 -6.36 -29.07
C LEU A 487 -19.44 -5.64 -28.12
N VAL A 488 -19.51 -4.31 -28.18
CA VAL A 488 -20.43 -3.49 -27.40
C VAL A 488 -21.03 -2.42 -28.30
N HIS A 489 -22.34 -2.48 -28.54
CA HIS A 489 -23.03 -1.52 -29.38
C HIS A 489 -22.95 -0.09 -28.80
N PRO A 490 -22.80 0.98 -29.60
CA PRO A 490 -22.67 2.35 -29.10
C PRO A 490 -23.77 2.80 -28.15
N ILE A 491 -25.04 2.46 -28.44
CA ILE A 491 -26.17 2.77 -27.55
C ILE A 491 -25.99 2.10 -26.18
N VAL A 492 -25.51 0.86 -26.14
CA VAL A 492 -25.23 0.14 -24.89
C VAL A 492 -24.11 0.83 -24.12
N LYS A 493 -23.07 1.33 -24.79
CA LYS A 493 -22.01 2.12 -24.15
C LYS A 493 -22.55 3.37 -23.48
N VAL A 494 -23.40 4.12 -24.17
CA VAL A 494 -24.05 5.33 -23.63
C VAL A 494 -24.92 4.98 -22.43
N LEU A 495 -25.82 4.00 -22.56
CA LEU A 495 -26.71 3.58 -21.47
C LEU A 495 -25.94 3.11 -20.24
N LEU A 496 -24.91 2.28 -20.42
CA LEU A 496 -24.09 1.79 -19.31
C LEU A 496 -23.26 2.91 -18.68
N THR A 497 -22.71 3.83 -19.47
CA THR A 497 -21.97 4.99 -18.93
C THR A 497 -22.88 5.90 -18.11
N LEU A 498 -24.09 6.19 -18.62
CA LEU A 498 -25.09 6.98 -17.90
C LEU A 498 -25.58 6.26 -16.65
N ALA A 499 -25.86 4.97 -16.72
CA ALA A 499 -26.29 4.18 -15.56
C ALA A 499 -25.19 4.10 -14.49
N GLY A 500 -23.94 3.83 -14.88
CA GLY A 500 -22.79 3.81 -13.98
C GLY A 500 -22.53 5.17 -13.34
N GLY A 501 -22.55 6.23 -14.14
CA GLY A 501 -22.37 7.61 -13.66
C GLY A 501 -23.50 8.10 -12.76
N ALA A 502 -24.77 7.83 -13.12
CA ALA A 502 -25.92 8.20 -12.32
C ALA A 502 -25.99 7.41 -11.00
N GLY A 503 -25.68 6.10 -11.04
CA GLY A 503 -25.59 5.27 -9.84
C GLY A 503 -24.49 5.76 -8.90
N PHE A 504 -23.30 6.06 -9.43
CA PHE A 504 -22.21 6.66 -8.65
C PHE A 504 -22.61 8.01 -8.05
N TYR A 505 -23.17 8.91 -8.87
CA TYR A 505 -23.63 10.22 -8.39
C TYR A 505 -24.65 10.07 -7.26
N PHE A 506 -25.66 9.21 -7.43
CA PHE A 506 -26.65 8.92 -6.39
C PHE A 506 -26.00 8.42 -5.09
N LEU A 507 -25.02 7.52 -5.17
CA LEU A 507 -24.26 7.06 -4.00
C LEU A 507 -23.50 8.21 -3.31
N THR A 508 -22.89 9.13 -4.07
CA THR A 508 -22.21 10.28 -3.47
C THR A 508 -23.17 11.25 -2.77
N GLN A 509 -24.37 11.44 -3.31
CA GLN A 509 -25.39 12.33 -2.71
C GLN A 509 -26.07 11.71 -1.50
N THR A 510 -26.11 10.37 -1.40
CA THR A 510 -26.70 9.64 -0.28
C THR A 510 -25.69 9.27 0.80
N ALA A 511 -24.38 9.45 0.53
CA ALA A 511 -23.35 9.25 1.52
C ALA A 511 -23.53 10.24 2.68
N PRO A 512 -23.52 9.78 3.94
CA PRO A 512 -23.64 10.66 5.09
C PRO A 512 -22.42 11.58 5.18
N ASP A 513 -22.61 12.77 5.75
CA ASP A 513 -21.51 13.62 6.15
C ASP A 513 -20.75 12.96 7.30
N LEU A 514 -19.53 12.50 7.01
CA LEU A 514 -18.75 11.69 7.92
C LEU A 514 -18.41 12.46 9.19
N GLU A 515 -18.04 13.73 9.04
CA GLU A 515 -17.73 14.63 10.15
C GLU A 515 -18.92 14.76 11.10
N THR A 516 -20.09 15.16 10.60
CA THR A 516 -21.30 15.33 11.43
C THR A 516 -21.70 14.01 12.08
N HIS A 517 -21.67 12.90 11.34
CA HIS A 517 -22.11 11.61 11.86
C HIS A 517 -21.16 11.09 12.94
N PHE A 518 -19.84 11.17 12.72
CA PHE A 518 -18.85 10.77 13.72
C PHE A 518 -18.88 11.65 14.94
N ASN A 519 -18.94 12.97 14.78
CA ASN A 519 -18.97 13.90 15.90
C ASN A 519 -20.22 13.65 16.77
N LYS A 520 -21.39 13.41 16.16
CA LYS A 520 -22.60 13.02 16.89
C LYS A 520 -22.48 11.68 17.60
N ALA A 521 -21.94 10.65 16.94
CA ALA A 521 -21.78 9.33 17.53
C ALA A 521 -20.79 9.32 18.69
N ARG A 522 -19.75 10.15 18.57
CA ARG A 522 -18.64 10.23 19.53
C ARG A 522 -18.94 11.10 20.74
N PHE A 523 -19.65 12.21 20.51
CA PHE A 523 -19.97 13.20 21.52
C PHE A 523 -21.49 13.36 21.62
N PRO A 524 -22.23 12.30 22.05
CA PRO A 524 -23.66 12.38 22.19
C PRO A 524 -24.01 13.47 23.21
N ASP A 525 -24.96 14.33 22.84
CA ASP A 525 -25.48 15.41 23.69
C ASP A 525 -24.45 16.47 24.15
N LYS A 526 -23.28 16.55 23.49
CA LYS A 526 -22.27 17.58 23.74
C LYS A 526 -22.16 18.56 22.57
N GLU A 527 -21.81 19.81 22.88
CA GLU A 527 -21.55 20.83 21.88
C GLU A 527 -20.12 20.70 21.35
N VAL A 528 -19.97 20.38 20.06
CA VAL A 528 -18.66 20.43 19.38
C VAL A 528 -18.40 21.87 18.95
N VAL A 529 -17.57 22.57 19.73
CA VAL A 529 -17.22 23.98 19.56
C VAL A 529 -16.38 24.19 18.30
N TRP A 530 -15.49 23.23 18.00
CA TRP A 530 -14.61 23.28 16.84
C TRP A 530 -14.22 21.86 16.44
N TYR A 531 -14.08 21.62 15.14
CA TYR A 531 -13.56 20.36 14.59
C TYR A 531 -12.76 20.63 13.32
N ARG A 532 -11.66 19.89 13.16
CA ARG A 532 -10.93 19.80 11.90
C ARG A 532 -10.24 18.46 11.77
N GLU A 533 -10.29 17.90 10.57
CA GLU A 533 -9.43 16.78 10.20
C GLU A 533 -8.05 17.29 9.78
N GLY A 534 -7.04 17.11 10.64
CA GLY A 534 -5.63 17.38 10.31
C GLY A 534 -4.95 16.19 9.63
N LEU A 535 -3.71 16.37 9.19
CA LEU A 535 -2.94 15.30 8.51
C LEU A 535 -2.57 14.16 9.46
N GLU A 536 -2.18 14.49 10.69
CA GLU A 536 -1.72 13.52 11.68
C GLU A 536 -2.84 13.05 12.60
N SER A 537 -3.78 13.93 12.93
CA SER A 537 -4.91 13.61 13.80
C SER A 537 -6.14 14.47 13.52
N SER A 538 -7.32 13.94 13.85
CA SER A 538 -8.56 14.74 13.82
C SER A 538 -8.75 15.37 15.17
N VAL A 539 -8.94 16.68 15.19
CA VAL A 539 -8.98 17.45 16.42
C VAL A 539 -10.39 18.01 16.61
N ALA A 540 -10.95 17.81 17.79
CA ALA A 540 -12.24 18.35 18.18
C ALA A 540 -12.08 19.10 19.51
N VAL A 541 -12.71 20.26 19.65
CA VAL A 541 -12.89 20.93 20.94
C VAL A 541 -14.35 20.84 21.30
N VAL A 542 -14.63 20.23 22.44
CA VAL A 542 -15.98 19.89 22.87
C VAL A 542 -16.26 20.57 24.21
N ARG A 543 -17.43 21.19 24.33
CA ARG A 543 -17.93 21.69 25.62
C ARG A 543 -18.57 20.54 26.38
N GLU A 544 -18.02 20.27 27.54
CA GLU A 544 -18.49 19.25 28.47
C GLU A 544 -19.73 19.72 29.25
N PRO A 545 -20.54 18.81 29.82
CA PRO A 545 -21.74 19.17 30.58
C PRO A 545 -21.50 20.10 31.79
N ASP A 546 -20.27 20.10 32.33
CA ASP A 546 -19.85 20.98 33.42
C ASP A 546 -19.33 22.35 32.94
N GLY A 547 -19.41 22.62 31.63
CA GLY A 547 -19.09 23.91 31.02
C GLY A 547 -17.64 24.06 30.55
N PHE A 548 -16.74 23.20 31.00
CA PHE A 548 -15.33 23.16 30.56
C PHE A 548 -15.22 22.73 29.10
N ILE A 549 -14.15 23.14 28.43
CA ILE A 549 -13.81 22.68 27.09
C ILE A 549 -12.68 21.66 27.14
N THR A 550 -12.82 20.59 26.36
CA THR A 550 -11.81 19.54 26.21
C THR A 550 -11.39 19.47 24.75
N LEU A 551 -10.08 19.53 24.50
CA LEU A 551 -9.45 19.24 23.23
C LEU A 551 -9.23 17.73 23.14
N TYR A 552 -9.81 17.16 22.09
CA TYR A 552 -9.67 15.77 21.73
C TYR A 552 -8.83 15.62 20.46
N THR A 553 -7.87 14.70 20.46
CA THR A 553 -7.12 14.26 19.26
C THR A 553 -7.49 12.82 18.92
N ASN A 554 -7.88 12.54 17.68
CA ASN A 554 -8.60 11.31 17.32
C ASN A 554 -9.64 11.02 18.40
N ASN A 555 -9.78 9.81 18.96
CA ASN A 555 -10.83 9.51 19.95
C ASN A 555 -10.53 9.94 21.41
N ARG A 556 -9.43 10.66 21.71
CA ARG A 556 -8.95 10.87 23.10
C ARG A 556 -8.85 12.32 23.52
N GLY A 557 -9.30 12.62 24.74
CA GLY A 557 -9.11 13.94 25.37
C GLY A 557 -7.66 14.11 25.79
N GLN A 558 -7.02 15.19 25.33
CA GLN A 558 -5.60 15.50 25.59
C GLN A 558 -5.43 16.72 26.48
N ALA A 559 -6.29 17.74 26.32
CA ALA A 559 -6.22 18.94 27.14
C ALA A 559 -7.62 19.39 27.54
N ARG A 560 -7.76 19.89 28.76
CA ARG A 560 -9.00 20.44 29.29
C ARG A 560 -8.69 21.68 30.10
N ASP A 561 -9.58 22.66 30.09
CA ASP A 561 -9.42 23.92 30.79
C ASP A 561 -9.86 23.89 32.27
N GLU A 562 -10.06 22.69 32.83
CA GLU A 562 -10.39 22.52 34.24
C GLU A 562 -9.20 22.90 35.15
N PRO A 563 -9.42 23.56 36.31
CA PRO A 563 -8.33 24.08 37.13
C PRO A 563 -7.27 23.07 37.57
N PRO A 564 -7.60 21.83 38.01
CA PRO A 564 -6.58 20.86 38.41
C PRO A 564 -5.67 20.45 37.26
N LEU A 565 -6.23 20.23 36.06
CA LEU A 565 -5.45 19.81 34.90
C LEU A 565 -4.61 20.98 34.36
N VAL A 566 -5.13 22.21 34.38
CA VAL A 566 -4.35 23.41 34.05
C VAL A 566 -3.17 23.56 35.02
N ALA A 567 -3.39 23.36 36.32
CA ALA A 567 -2.31 23.42 37.31
C ALA A 567 -1.24 22.36 37.06
N PHE A 568 -1.63 21.13 36.67
CA PHE A 568 -0.70 20.08 36.28
C PHE A 568 0.21 20.49 35.11
N HIS A 569 -0.35 21.01 34.02
CA HIS A 569 0.45 21.46 32.86
C HIS A 569 1.31 22.69 33.18
N ARG A 570 0.85 23.58 34.06
CA ARG A 570 1.69 24.69 34.55
C ARG A 570 2.87 24.18 35.35
N LEU A 571 2.68 23.17 36.21
CA LEU A 571 3.77 22.54 36.95
C LEU A 571 4.76 21.86 36.00
N LEU A 572 4.27 21.19 34.96
CA LEU A 572 5.11 20.57 33.93
C LEU A 572 6.03 21.60 33.25
N GLY A 573 5.55 22.83 33.06
CA GLY A 573 6.38 23.95 32.55
C GLY A 573 7.27 24.59 33.60
N HIS A 574 6.73 24.95 34.77
CA HIS A 574 7.48 25.72 35.77
C HIS A 574 8.56 24.91 36.49
N LEU A 575 8.30 23.63 36.81
CA LEU A 575 9.21 22.81 37.61
C LEU A 575 10.61 22.67 36.99
N PRO A 576 10.77 22.26 35.71
CA PRO A 576 12.11 22.13 35.13
C PRO A 576 12.83 23.46 34.99
N MET A 577 12.11 24.56 34.79
CA MET A 577 12.67 25.91 34.74
C MET A 577 13.18 26.36 36.11
N LEU A 578 12.47 26.06 37.20
CA LEU A 578 12.89 26.41 38.57
C LEU A 578 14.11 25.60 39.05
N VAL A 579 14.27 24.37 38.57
CA VAL A 579 15.37 23.49 38.97
C VAL A 579 16.69 23.87 38.28
N HIS A 580 16.62 24.32 37.03
CA HIS A 580 17.82 24.69 36.28
C HIS A 580 18.30 26.10 36.69
N PRO A 581 19.61 26.31 36.94
CA PRO A 581 20.11 27.58 37.49
C PRO A 581 19.98 28.79 36.56
N LYS A 582 19.93 28.56 35.23
CA LYS A 582 19.81 29.61 34.21
C LYS A 582 19.06 29.15 32.95
N PRO A 583 17.73 28.94 33.01
CA PRO A 583 16.98 28.27 31.95
C PRO A 583 16.60 29.22 30.79
N GLU A 584 17.58 29.63 29.97
CA GLU A 584 17.31 30.62 28.90
C GLU A 584 16.68 30.03 27.62
N ARG A 585 16.77 28.71 27.40
CA ARG A 585 16.32 28.04 26.18
C ARG A 585 15.59 26.77 26.55
N ALA A 586 14.29 26.74 26.25
CA ALA A 586 13.42 25.62 26.51
C ALA A 586 12.82 25.09 25.22
N LEU A 587 12.70 23.76 25.12
CA LEU A 587 11.94 23.07 24.08
C LEU A 587 10.71 22.44 24.72
N ILE A 588 9.54 22.71 24.15
CA ILE A 588 8.29 22.02 24.49
C ILE A 588 7.93 21.09 23.35
N VAL A 589 7.81 19.80 23.66
CA VAL A 589 7.48 18.74 22.72
C VAL A 589 6.00 18.40 22.85
N GLY A 590 5.22 18.70 21.81
CA GLY A 590 3.76 18.71 21.88
C GLY A 590 3.25 19.96 22.59
N ILE A 591 2.13 20.53 22.15
CA ILE A 591 1.57 21.72 22.80
C ILE A 591 0.25 21.47 23.50
N GLY A 592 -0.55 20.50 23.04
CA GLY A 592 -1.88 20.24 23.60
C GLY A 592 -2.71 21.53 23.76
N GLY A 593 -3.10 21.86 25.00
CA GLY A 593 -3.81 23.10 25.35
C GLY A 593 -2.93 24.36 25.46
N GLY A 594 -1.62 24.24 25.24
CA GLY A 594 -0.63 25.33 25.22
C GLY A 594 -0.17 25.78 26.61
N THR A 595 -0.79 25.28 27.67
CA THR A 595 -0.56 25.70 29.05
C THR A 595 0.91 25.55 29.48
N THR A 596 1.56 24.45 29.11
CA THR A 596 2.98 24.20 29.41
C THR A 596 3.88 25.24 28.71
N SER A 597 3.63 25.50 27.43
CA SER A 597 4.38 26.52 26.66
C SER A 597 4.22 27.91 27.26
N GLY A 598 2.99 28.29 27.61
CA GLY A 598 2.71 29.57 28.28
C GLY A 598 3.39 29.69 29.64
N ALA A 599 3.36 28.64 30.46
CA ALA A 599 4.00 28.62 31.78
C ALA A 599 5.52 28.81 31.69
N VAL A 600 6.17 28.17 30.71
CA VAL A 600 7.61 28.32 30.47
C VAL A 600 7.96 29.72 29.99
N ALA A 601 7.13 30.30 29.11
CA ALA A 601 7.38 31.62 28.54
C ALA A 601 7.34 32.77 29.58
N LEU A 602 6.76 32.55 30.76
CA LEU A 602 6.74 33.54 31.85
C LEU A 602 8.06 33.65 32.61
N HIS A 603 9.00 32.71 32.43
CA HIS A 603 10.29 32.75 33.11
C HIS A 603 11.21 33.83 32.51
N PRO A 604 11.83 34.70 33.33
CA PRO A 604 12.67 35.78 32.83
C PRO A 604 13.83 35.28 31.94
N GLY A 605 13.96 35.85 30.74
CA GLY A 605 15.02 35.51 29.78
C GLY A 605 14.83 34.18 29.05
N ALA A 606 13.73 33.45 29.30
CA ALA A 606 13.44 32.20 28.61
C ALA A 606 13.01 32.46 27.16
N HIS A 607 13.60 31.72 26.23
CA HIS A 607 13.15 31.56 24.85
C HIS A 607 12.60 30.14 24.69
N VAL A 608 11.39 30.04 24.16
CA VAL A 608 10.64 28.78 24.06
C VAL A 608 10.50 28.39 22.61
N ASP A 609 11.09 27.27 22.21
CA ASP A 609 10.70 26.59 20.97
C ASP A 609 9.59 25.60 21.34
N SER A 610 8.38 25.77 20.80
CA SER A 610 7.28 24.81 20.94
C SER A 610 7.13 24.06 19.64
N VAL A 611 7.21 22.73 19.66
CA VAL A 611 7.11 21.90 18.45
C VAL A 611 5.89 21.01 18.55
N GLU A 612 4.91 21.25 17.68
CA GLU A 612 3.67 20.49 17.61
C GLU A 612 3.60 19.76 16.27
N LEU A 613 3.22 18.48 16.31
CA LEU A 613 3.13 17.65 15.11
C LEU A 613 1.90 18.01 14.27
N SER A 614 0.76 18.25 14.91
CA SER A 614 -0.53 18.44 14.23
C SER A 614 -0.88 19.91 14.00
N ASP A 615 -1.12 20.27 12.74
CA ASP A 615 -1.66 21.57 12.32
C ASP A 615 -2.99 21.90 12.99
N ALA A 616 -3.88 20.91 13.07
CA ALA A 616 -5.19 21.07 13.68
C ALA A 616 -5.11 21.35 15.20
N VAL A 617 -4.11 20.80 15.90
CA VAL A 617 -3.87 21.15 17.32
C VAL A 617 -3.42 22.60 17.44
N ILE A 618 -2.50 23.05 16.58
CA ILE A 618 -2.00 24.44 16.54
C ILE A 618 -3.14 25.45 16.37
N GLU A 619 -4.13 25.14 15.53
CA GLU A 619 -5.30 25.99 15.35
C GLU A 619 -6.26 25.94 16.54
N ALA A 620 -6.58 24.74 17.02
CA ALA A 620 -7.52 24.51 18.11
C ALA A 620 -7.08 25.16 19.43
N VAL A 621 -5.78 25.16 19.72
CA VAL A 621 -5.24 25.64 21.00
C VAL A 621 -5.45 27.15 21.23
N ARG A 622 -5.79 27.91 20.18
CA ARG A 622 -6.19 29.33 20.32
C ARG A 622 -7.45 29.49 21.19
N LEU A 623 -8.31 28.47 21.23
CA LEU A 623 -9.50 28.43 22.10
C LEU A 623 -9.16 28.30 23.59
N PHE A 624 -7.92 27.93 23.92
CA PHE A 624 -7.41 27.80 25.30
C PHE A 624 -6.64 29.05 25.76
N GLY A 625 -6.77 30.18 25.05
CA GLY A 625 -6.09 31.44 25.33
C GLY A 625 -6.22 31.93 26.78
N HIS A 626 -7.34 31.62 27.44
CA HIS A 626 -7.62 31.99 28.83
C HIS A 626 -6.81 31.21 29.86
N VAL A 627 -6.30 30.01 29.52
CA VAL A 627 -5.51 29.17 30.44
C VAL A 627 -4.04 29.10 30.09
N ASN A 628 -3.68 29.35 28.82
CA ASN A 628 -2.32 29.23 28.29
C ASN A 628 -1.55 30.54 28.15
N TYR A 629 -2.04 31.63 28.77
CA TYR A 629 -1.42 32.96 28.74
C TYR A 629 -1.29 33.56 27.34
N ARG A 630 -2.10 33.09 26.38
CA ARG A 630 -2.01 33.46 24.97
C ARG A 630 -0.57 33.35 24.45
N PHE A 631 0.09 32.23 24.76
CA PHE A 631 1.52 32.04 24.48
C PHE A 631 1.94 32.30 23.01
N PHE A 632 1.02 32.15 22.06
CA PHE A 632 1.19 32.54 20.66
C PHE A 632 1.61 33.99 20.43
N ASP A 633 1.13 34.89 21.28
CA ASP A 633 1.34 36.33 21.14
C ASP A 633 2.61 36.78 21.86
N LEU A 634 3.30 35.87 22.56
CA LEU A 634 4.50 36.17 23.33
C LEU A 634 5.74 36.19 22.42
N PRO A 635 6.55 37.26 22.43
CA PRO A 635 7.68 37.42 21.50
C PRO A 635 8.82 36.44 21.76
N ASN A 636 8.85 35.81 22.93
CA ASN A 636 9.85 34.82 23.32
C ASN A 636 9.41 33.37 23.03
N VAL A 637 8.28 33.17 22.35
CA VAL A 637 7.79 31.87 21.90
C VAL A 637 7.97 31.76 20.39
N THR A 638 8.59 30.66 19.94
CA THR A 638 8.63 30.25 18.54
C THR A 638 7.88 28.93 18.40
N LEU A 639 6.69 28.97 17.79
CA LEU A 639 5.94 27.77 17.47
C LEU A 639 6.39 27.20 16.12
N LYS A 640 6.60 25.89 16.06
CA LYS A 640 6.97 25.14 14.85
C LYS A 640 6.04 23.95 14.67
N GLN A 641 5.54 23.80 13.45
CA GLN A 641 4.86 22.57 13.05
C GLN A 641 5.90 21.53 12.64
N GLY A 642 5.84 20.33 13.21
CA GLY A 642 6.68 19.21 12.79
C GLY A 642 6.92 18.17 13.87
N ASP A 643 7.65 17.13 13.49
CA ASP A 643 8.09 16.08 14.41
C ASP A 643 9.22 16.59 15.31
N ALA A 644 8.98 16.62 16.63
CA ALA A 644 9.94 17.13 17.61
C ALA A 644 11.24 16.32 17.68
N ARG A 645 11.18 15.00 17.43
CA ARG A 645 12.37 14.14 17.36
C ARG A 645 13.19 14.48 16.12
N ASN A 646 12.52 14.73 14.99
CA ASN A 646 13.18 15.21 13.78
C ASN A 646 13.82 16.58 14.01
N HIS A 647 13.11 17.51 14.66
CA HIS A 647 13.64 18.84 15.01
C HIS A 647 14.88 18.75 15.92
N LEU A 648 14.87 17.88 16.92
CA LEU A 648 16.04 17.64 17.77
C LEU A 648 17.23 17.05 16.98
N LEU A 649 16.95 16.17 16.02
CA LEU A 649 17.96 15.56 15.18
C LEU A 649 18.61 16.57 14.21
N THR A 650 17.82 17.49 13.64
CA THR A 650 18.28 18.35 12.53
C THR A 650 18.66 19.77 12.93
N SER A 651 18.07 20.33 14.00
CA SER A 651 18.25 21.75 14.32
C SER A 651 19.66 22.09 14.82
N GLY A 652 20.40 21.12 15.35
CA GLY A 652 21.69 21.33 16.01
C GLY A 652 21.61 22.18 17.29
N ARG A 653 20.40 22.60 17.70
CA ARG A 653 20.18 23.44 18.88
C ARG A 653 20.27 22.60 20.15
N LYS A 654 20.88 23.16 21.19
CA LYS A 654 20.85 22.60 22.55
C LYS A 654 19.93 23.43 23.42
N TYR A 655 19.14 22.72 24.22
CA TYR A 655 18.18 23.31 25.15
C TYR A 655 18.66 23.07 26.58
N HIS A 656 18.41 24.04 27.46
CA HIS A 656 18.66 23.89 28.90
C HIS A 656 17.57 23.05 29.55
N VAL A 657 16.34 23.19 29.04
CA VAL A 657 15.16 22.44 29.47
C VAL A 657 14.47 21.85 28.25
N ILE A 658 14.12 20.56 28.31
CA ILE A 658 13.20 19.92 27.37
C ILE A 658 12.03 19.40 28.19
N SER A 659 10.83 19.85 27.89
CA SER A 659 9.61 19.36 28.52
C SER A 659 8.77 18.62 27.49
N GLY A 660 8.48 17.34 27.76
CA GLY A 660 7.57 16.54 26.97
C GLY A 660 6.15 16.75 27.45
N ASP A 661 5.38 17.58 26.74
CA ASP A 661 3.92 17.67 26.86
C ASP A 661 3.29 16.83 25.73
N ALA A 662 3.86 15.64 25.55
CA ALA A 662 3.53 14.72 24.48
C ALA A 662 2.42 13.76 24.93
N ILE A 663 1.66 13.29 23.95
CA ILE A 663 0.62 12.28 24.14
C ILE A 663 1.23 10.94 24.59
N ARG A 664 0.37 9.96 24.91
CA ARG A 664 0.77 8.73 25.62
C ARG A 664 1.73 7.86 24.79
N PRO A 665 2.60 7.06 25.43
CA PRO A 665 3.56 6.21 24.73
C PRO A 665 2.92 5.10 23.86
N ASN A 666 1.63 4.83 23.98
CA ASN A 666 0.91 3.90 23.10
C ASN A 666 0.29 4.57 21.86
N ASP A 667 0.26 5.90 21.79
CA ASP A 667 -0.29 6.61 20.65
C ASP A 667 0.71 6.61 19.47
N ALA A 668 0.20 6.38 18.26
CA ALA A 668 0.95 6.41 17.02
C ALA A 668 1.61 7.79 16.85
N GLY A 669 2.90 7.77 16.48
CA GLY A 669 3.73 8.98 16.39
C GLY A 669 4.43 9.36 17.70
N ALA A 670 3.85 9.07 18.88
CA ALA A 670 4.46 9.41 20.17
C ALA A 670 5.37 8.32 20.73
N THR A 671 5.17 7.05 20.36
CA THR A 671 6.04 5.93 20.78
C THR A 671 7.55 6.21 20.64
N ALA A 672 7.95 6.92 19.59
CA ALA A 672 9.36 7.25 19.32
C ALA A 672 9.93 8.35 20.24
N LEU A 673 9.09 9.07 20.99
CA LEU A 673 9.52 10.06 21.99
C LEU A 673 9.87 9.41 23.34
N TYR A 674 9.46 8.15 23.55
CA TYR A 674 9.70 7.38 24.76
C TYR A 674 10.69 6.23 24.57
N SER A 675 11.31 6.12 23.38
CA SER A 675 12.36 5.12 23.11
C SER A 675 13.70 5.52 23.73
N LYS A 676 14.58 4.53 23.91
CA LYS A 676 15.95 4.75 24.41
C LYS A 676 16.81 5.47 23.35
N GLU A 677 16.57 5.14 22.09
CA GLU A 677 17.13 5.79 20.89
C GLU A 677 16.46 7.12 20.58
#